data_AF-A0A167BZX9-F1
#
_entry.id   AF-A0A167BZX9-F1
#
_cell.length_a   1.000
_cell.length_b   1.000
_cell.length_c   1.000
_cell.angle_alpha   90.00
_cell.angle_beta   90.00
_cell.angle_gamma   90.00
#
_symmetry.space_group_name_H-M   'P 1'
#
loop_
_entity.id
_entity.type
_entity.pdbx_description
1 polymer ?
#
loop_
_entity_poly.entity_id
_entity_poly.type
_entity_poly.pdbx_seq_one_letter_code
_entity_poly.pdbx_strand_id
1 'polypeptide(L)'
;MFRTELHKLLSSTIGRDQYVVKFKKLRENPVLKEFDVDDIFSYERDKTGLPQVYLDSAYVDLLKENSARIQKALDRDPTVEPNSRVSLDMYESLQSEHLDICRELEELKEKTTGLEHSTSEQIENLKETISKTTGLLQESEKNLKAAKSEKESLELAHTKSIKDMEELEVKYNKLDENFKQISDSLQKANRAVEEHKQKEKQLISQLGNMTRDKEKAEGGINKMNRELFSLTRAKEDADKENKTLQKQIQDLQKQILKSQESDSKLKSQLKEMTASRDKILRESKESLEAAKKFELQVKASSAELVQVKTQFQELSDSFTEVETLKETLISKLQSAAQQIEQLKSRKAELGTEIEKLNNEKANLSSELDKSKLLNSELKSKVDAIALDKDSRGKEIESLSRRIVEFETAKSKLEDELKISENTTEALTKEKQESELLKTALREEINQLKIELDELRAENNTLKLEAANLVENGNPKQAEELEKKYKDQVSEMEFKLKNLSDELSAAKQKDSEDKDTQLSTLEDEISSLEKEKSILEKVNSAKLASLEKAHSTEKDSLEQQHVKEKDNLHKDFSDQKSILEKEFVKQKEEILSSHENEKETLEKAHRKAIEENKKILFASHTDAMEKLRNELQKSQSAEAEKLKDLYEKSQQENIALSRKFEEQVAKLESENKNLTQKLQLGEKSKDKPTVDMVPKSDLDDLMLLLNDLDEQKKKYKKQLLKLGADVTDSEDDSEDDDDEEEGDDEGDEDGN
;
A
#
# COMPACT_ATOMS: atom_id res chain seq x y z
N MET A 1 48.27 105.35 53.16
CA MET A 1 47.12 104.88 53.96
C MET A 1 45.94 104.73 53.02
N PHE A 2 45.57 103.50 52.70
CA PHE A 2 44.47 103.18 51.79
C PHE A 2 43.10 103.33 52.48
N ARG A 3 42.03 103.46 51.70
CA ARG A 3 40.65 103.60 52.21
C ARG A 3 40.25 102.46 53.15
N THR A 4 40.68 101.23 52.83
CA THR A 4 40.50 100.02 53.65
C THR A 4 41.22 100.11 55.00
N GLU A 5 42.46 100.59 55.02
CA GLU A 5 43.24 100.78 56.26
C GLU A 5 42.63 101.86 57.15
N LEU A 6 42.25 103.01 56.56
CA LEU A 6 41.65 104.13 57.28
C LEU A 6 40.27 103.77 57.84
N HIS A 7 39.43 103.09 57.06
CA HIS A 7 38.13 102.59 57.51
C HIS A 7 38.27 101.60 58.67
N LYS A 8 39.20 100.65 58.57
CA LYS A 8 39.51 99.69 59.64
C LYS A 8 40.02 100.39 60.91
N LEU A 9 40.87 101.40 60.77
CA LEU A 9 41.39 102.18 61.91
C LEU A 9 40.28 102.98 62.61
N LEU A 10 39.46 103.72 61.86
CA LEU A 10 38.35 104.51 62.42
C LEU A 10 37.28 103.62 63.05
N SER A 11 36.94 102.49 62.41
CA SER A 11 35.95 101.52 62.91
C SER A 11 36.41 100.80 64.17
N SER A 12 37.72 100.62 64.40
CA SER A 12 38.27 99.98 65.60
C SER A 12 38.59 100.95 66.74
N THR A 13 38.98 102.19 66.44
CA THR A 13 39.35 103.19 67.47
C THR A 13 38.19 104.06 67.96
N ILE A 14 37.22 104.35 67.09
CA ILE A 14 36.03 105.16 67.42
C ILE A 14 34.79 104.26 67.51
N GLY A 15 34.62 103.36 66.53
CA GLY A 15 33.41 102.56 66.38
C GLY A 15 32.29 103.31 65.65
N ARG A 16 31.58 102.60 64.76
CA ARG A 16 30.52 103.13 63.88
C ARG A 16 29.49 103.98 64.64
N ASP A 17 28.92 103.42 65.71
CA ASP A 17 27.82 104.07 66.42
C ASP A 17 28.29 105.27 67.25
N GLN A 18 29.50 105.23 67.82
CA GLN A 18 30.06 106.41 68.47
C GLN A 18 30.38 107.53 67.47
N TYR A 19 30.84 107.20 66.26
CA TYR A 19 31.06 108.18 65.20
C TYR A 19 29.74 108.88 64.83
N VAL A 20 28.68 108.10 64.58
CA VAL A 20 27.34 108.63 64.29
C VAL A 20 26.80 109.47 65.45
N VAL A 21 26.97 109.03 66.71
CA VAL A 21 26.52 109.79 67.90
C VAL A 21 27.34 111.06 68.10
N LYS A 22 28.66 111.06 67.88
CA LYS A 22 29.51 112.25 67.96
C LYS A 22 29.13 113.26 66.86
N PHE A 23 28.86 112.80 65.64
CA PHE A 23 28.40 113.66 64.55
C PHE A 23 27.00 114.24 64.79
N LYS A 24 26.06 113.45 65.34
CA LYS A 24 24.75 113.95 65.79
C LYS A 24 24.90 115.03 66.85
N LYS A 25 25.70 114.81 67.90
CA LYS A 25 25.98 115.80 68.95
C LYS A 25 26.63 117.08 68.42
N LEU A 26 27.47 117.00 67.39
CA LEU A 26 28.01 118.18 66.69
C LEU A 26 26.92 118.96 65.95
N ARG A 27 25.98 118.27 65.30
CA ARG A 27 24.81 118.87 64.63
C ARG A 27 23.75 119.41 65.60
N GLU A 28 23.64 118.84 66.79
CA GLU A 28 22.69 119.22 67.84
C GLU A 28 23.22 120.36 68.74
N ASN A 29 24.50 120.74 68.61
CA ASN A 29 25.09 121.89 69.29
C ASN A 29 24.40 123.20 68.80
N PRO A 30 23.83 124.04 69.69
CA PRO A 30 23.17 125.29 69.31
C PRO A 30 24.01 126.15 68.36
N VAL A 31 25.32 126.27 68.61
CA VAL A 31 26.28 127.05 67.82
C VAL A 31 26.34 126.66 66.33
N LEU A 32 25.94 125.43 65.97
CA LEU A 32 25.88 124.95 64.58
C LEU A 32 24.45 124.74 64.08
N LYS A 33 23.52 124.43 64.98
CA LYS A 33 22.09 124.20 64.70
C LYS A 33 21.33 125.49 64.41
N GLU A 34 21.60 126.52 65.20
CA GLU A 34 20.94 127.84 65.17
C GLU A 34 21.85 128.90 64.52
N PHE A 35 22.90 128.48 63.81
CA PHE A 35 23.77 129.35 63.02
C PHE A 35 23.01 129.98 61.85
N ASP A 36 22.81 131.30 61.94
CA ASP A 36 22.50 132.21 60.85
C ASP A 36 23.74 133.04 60.46
N VAL A 37 23.78 133.57 59.24
CA VAL A 37 24.92 134.32 58.69
C VAL A 37 24.94 135.76 59.18
N ASP A 38 23.76 136.35 59.42
CA ASP A 38 23.62 137.74 59.87
C ASP A 38 24.10 137.94 61.33
N ASP A 39 23.98 136.92 62.18
CA ASP A 39 24.39 136.95 63.59
C ASP A 39 25.90 137.21 63.79
N ILE A 40 26.72 136.97 62.76
CA ILE A 40 28.16 137.27 62.74
C ILE A 40 28.42 138.77 62.98
N PHE A 41 27.48 139.64 62.63
CA PHE A 41 27.58 141.09 62.79
C PHE A 41 26.90 141.64 64.06
N SER A 42 26.08 140.84 64.76
CA SER A 42 25.28 141.23 65.94
C SER A 42 25.57 140.41 67.20
N TYR A 43 26.80 139.93 67.36
CA TYR A 43 27.23 139.06 68.46
C TYR A 43 27.11 139.69 69.86
N GLU A 44 26.73 138.86 70.85
CA GLU A 44 27.00 139.15 72.25
C GLU A 44 28.50 138.97 72.58
N ARG A 45 29.01 139.79 73.50
CA ARG A 45 30.39 139.65 74.02
C ARG A 45 30.40 138.84 75.32
N ASP A 46 31.39 137.97 75.45
CA ASP A 46 31.57 137.16 76.64
C ASP A 46 32.20 137.98 77.81
N LYS A 47 32.46 137.32 78.94
CA LYS A 47 33.08 137.93 80.13
C LYS A 47 34.55 138.33 79.93
N THR A 48 35.21 137.91 78.85
CA THR A 48 36.55 138.35 78.44
C THR A 48 36.52 139.47 77.39
N GLY A 49 35.33 139.81 76.86
CA GLY A 49 35.11 140.86 75.86
C GLY A 49 35.17 140.38 74.40
N LEU A 50 35.31 139.08 74.17
CA LEU A 50 35.39 138.46 72.85
C LEU A 50 34.01 138.21 72.22
N PRO A 51 33.89 138.22 70.87
CA PRO A 51 32.69 137.78 70.16
C PRO A 51 32.39 136.29 70.40
N GLN A 52 31.13 135.92 70.59
CA GLN A 52 30.69 134.51 70.65
C GLN A 52 30.52 133.87 69.25
N VAL A 53 31.45 134.15 68.32
CA VAL A 53 31.45 133.63 66.94
C VAL A 53 32.52 132.55 66.82
N TYR A 54 32.11 131.30 66.58
CA TYR A 54 33.00 130.12 66.67
C TYR A 54 33.19 129.36 65.36
N LEU A 55 32.39 129.64 64.32
CA LEU A 55 32.31 128.87 63.08
C LEU A 55 32.25 129.78 61.85
N ASP A 56 32.71 129.27 60.71
CA ASP A 56 32.62 129.90 59.40
C ASP A 56 31.41 129.38 58.61
N SER A 57 30.79 130.23 57.78
CA SER A 57 29.58 129.86 57.01
C SER A 57 29.85 128.74 56.03
N ALA A 58 30.92 128.82 55.24
CA ALA A 58 31.22 127.81 54.22
C ALA A 58 31.48 126.43 54.84
N TYR A 59 32.05 126.39 56.06
CA TYR A 59 32.15 125.16 56.85
C TYR A 59 30.79 124.63 57.32
N VAL A 60 29.91 125.52 57.82
CA VAL A 60 28.56 125.15 58.29
C VAL A 60 27.70 124.62 57.14
N ASP A 61 27.74 125.28 55.97
CA ASP A 61 26.95 124.90 54.80
C ASP A 61 27.42 123.56 54.22
N LEU A 62 28.74 123.36 54.08
CA LEU A 62 29.34 122.08 53.71
C LEU A 62 28.86 120.93 54.62
N LEU A 63 28.80 121.19 55.94
CA LEU A 63 28.35 120.21 56.93
C LEU A 63 26.84 119.96 56.88
N LYS A 64 26.02 121.01 56.68
CA LYS A 64 24.56 120.92 56.53
C LYS A 64 24.20 120.10 55.29
N GLU A 65 24.72 120.46 54.12
CA GLU A 65 24.49 119.77 52.84
C GLU A 65 24.94 118.30 52.86
N ASN A 66 26.19 118.05 53.25
CA ASN A 66 26.77 116.70 53.18
C ASN A 66 26.46 115.85 54.42
N SER A 67 25.62 116.33 55.35
CA SER A 67 25.31 115.68 56.62
C SER A 67 24.95 114.19 56.49
N ALA A 68 24.10 113.82 55.53
CA ALA A 68 23.72 112.42 55.28
C ALA A 68 24.85 111.56 54.68
N ARG A 69 25.78 112.18 53.94
CA ARG A 69 26.97 111.51 53.36
C ARG A 69 28.05 111.30 54.42
N ILE A 70 28.29 112.30 55.27
CA ILE A 70 29.23 112.25 56.38
C ILE A 70 28.75 111.24 57.43
N GLN A 71 27.49 111.30 57.86
CA GLN A 71 26.93 110.35 58.82
C GLN A 71 27.06 108.88 58.35
N LYS A 72 26.89 108.62 57.05
CA LYS A 72 27.02 107.29 56.44
C LYS A 72 28.43 106.99 55.88
N ALA A 73 29.46 107.74 56.26
CA ALA A 73 30.81 107.56 55.71
C ALA A 73 31.45 106.22 56.09
N LEU A 74 31.24 105.75 57.33
CA LEU A 74 31.72 104.44 57.80
C LEU A 74 30.79 103.27 57.42
N ASP A 75 29.58 103.57 56.93
CA ASP A 75 28.57 102.57 56.55
C ASP A 75 28.79 101.99 55.14
N ARG A 76 29.65 102.61 54.33
CA ARG A 76 29.95 102.18 52.96
C ARG A 76 31.08 101.17 52.95
N ASP A 77 30.95 100.12 52.15
CA ASP A 77 31.99 99.14 51.88
C ASP A 77 33.31 99.85 51.50
N PRO A 78 34.47 99.53 52.10
CA PRO A 78 35.72 100.20 51.80
C PRO A 78 36.36 99.79 50.45
N THR A 79 35.91 98.70 49.82
CA THR A 79 36.39 98.19 48.53
C THR A 79 35.63 98.75 47.34
N VAL A 80 34.32 99.02 47.48
CA VAL A 80 33.46 99.50 46.39
C VAL A 80 33.57 101.02 46.22
N GLU A 81 33.88 101.49 45.02
CA GLU A 81 33.85 102.93 44.72
C GLU A 81 32.42 103.48 44.77
N PRO A 82 32.18 104.66 45.37
CA PRO A 82 30.84 105.22 45.45
C PRO A 82 30.39 105.71 44.08
N ASN A 83 29.29 105.15 43.56
CA ASN A 83 28.74 105.50 42.24
C ASN A 83 28.82 107.01 41.96
N SER A 84 29.43 107.34 40.82
CA SER A 84 29.30 108.66 40.18
C SER A 84 27.83 108.94 39.82
N ARG A 85 27.53 110.18 39.41
CA ARG A 85 26.29 110.43 38.67
C ARG A 85 26.31 109.56 37.42
N VAL A 86 25.25 108.76 37.22
CA VAL A 86 25.01 108.04 35.96
C VAL A 86 24.96 109.08 34.84
N SER A 87 25.87 108.98 33.86
CA SER A 87 25.81 109.82 32.65
C SER A 87 24.79 109.25 31.66
N LEU A 88 24.33 110.08 30.72
CA LEU A 88 23.46 109.63 29.64
C LEU A 88 24.17 108.56 28.80
N ASP A 89 25.43 108.80 28.45
CA ASP A 89 26.30 107.90 27.68
C ASP A 89 26.47 106.52 28.35
N MET A 90 26.52 106.42 29.69
CA MET A 90 26.50 105.12 30.39
C MET A 90 25.16 104.39 30.23
N TYR A 91 24.04 105.12 30.23
CA TYR A 91 22.71 104.55 30.03
C TYR A 91 22.49 104.13 28.57
N GLU A 92 22.91 104.94 27.60
CA GLU A 92 22.83 104.61 26.17
C GLU A 92 23.72 103.42 25.80
N SER A 93 24.92 103.32 26.37
CA SER A 93 25.81 102.16 26.21
C SER A 93 25.14 100.87 26.73
N LEU A 94 24.59 100.92 27.95
CA LEU A 94 23.89 99.80 28.57
C LEU A 94 22.59 99.43 27.82
N GLN A 95 21.92 100.40 27.20
CA GLN A 95 20.75 100.16 26.36
C GLN A 95 21.14 99.48 25.03
N SER A 96 22.29 99.81 24.43
CA SER A 96 22.82 99.06 23.29
C SER A 96 23.17 97.62 23.68
N GLU A 97 23.94 97.44 24.76
CA GLU A 97 24.33 96.12 25.28
C GLU A 97 23.09 95.25 25.57
N HIS A 98 22.02 95.81 26.14
CA HIS A 98 20.75 95.12 26.34
C HIS A 98 20.05 94.75 25.02
N LEU A 99 20.10 95.61 23.99
CA LEU A 99 19.50 95.30 22.67
C LEU A 99 20.28 94.19 21.94
N ASP A 100 21.61 94.23 22.00
CA ASP A 100 22.48 93.21 21.42
C ASP A 100 22.27 91.85 22.12
N ILE A 101 22.26 91.82 23.46
CA ILE A 101 21.94 90.61 24.24
C ILE A 101 20.54 90.09 23.92
N CYS A 102 19.54 90.97 23.78
CA CYS A 102 18.19 90.55 23.37
C CYS A 102 18.18 89.86 22.00
N ARG A 103 18.93 90.39 21.02
CA ARG A 103 19.05 89.79 19.68
C ARG A 103 19.77 88.44 19.72
N GLU A 104 20.87 88.33 20.45
CA GLU A 104 21.58 87.04 20.61
C GLU A 104 20.68 85.98 21.27
N LEU A 105 19.87 86.38 22.25
CA LEU A 105 18.92 85.50 22.93
C LEU A 105 17.77 85.08 22.00
N GLU A 106 17.32 85.97 21.11
CA GLU A 106 16.34 85.65 20.05
C GLU A 106 16.90 84.65 19.04
N GLU A 107 18.09 84.90 18.50
CA GLU A 107 18.79 83.98 17.60
C GLU A 107 19.05 82.60 18.25
N LEU A 108 19.40 82.57 19.55
CA LEU A 108 19.60 81.33 20.30
C LEU A 108 18.29 80.56 20.48
N LYS A 109 17.14 81.22 20.66
CA LYS A 109 15.83 80.55 20.68
C LYS A 109 15.53 79.92 19.32
N GLU A 110 15.67 80.64 18.22
CA GLU A 110 15.42 80.10 16.87
C GLU A 110 16.31 78.89 16.56
N LYS A 111 17.60 78.98 16.87
CA LYS A 111 18.55 77.86 16.72
C LYS A 111 18.14 76.67 17.60
N THR A 112 17.65 76.91 18.82
CA THR A 112 17.16 75.86 19.73
C THR A 112 15.88 75.21 19.20
N THR A 113 14.86 75.97 18.78
CA THR A 113 13.60 75.41 18.29
C THR A 113 13.77 74.67 16.97
N GLY A 114 14.69 75.10 16.10
CA GLY A 114 15.07 74.36 14.89
C GLY A 114 15.73 73.01 15.21
N LEU A 115 16.63 72.97 16.20
CA LEU A 115 17.23 71.73 16.70
C LEU A 115 16.22 70.80 17.38
N GLU A 116 15.30 71.34 18.19
CA GLU A 116 14.20 70.58 18.81
C GLU A 116 13.28 69.96 17.75
N HIS A 117 12.91 70.72 16.71
CA HIS A 117 12.07 70.23 15.61
C HIS A 117 12.76 69.12 14.81
N SER A 118 14.01 69.34 14.38
CA SER A 118 14.77 68.31 13.64
C SER A 118 15.04 67.06 14.49
N THR A 119 15.29 67.21 15.79
CA THR A 119 15.44 66.08 16.71
C THR A 119 14.11 65.32 16.88
N SER A 120 12.98 66.02 16.95
CA SER A 120 11.65 65.39 17.01
C SER A 120 11.33 64.61 15.73
N GLU A 121 11.62 65.18 14.55
CA GLU A 121 11.46 64.53 13.25
C GLU A 121 12.34 63.28 13.13
N GLN A 122 13.61 63.34 13.55
CA GLN A 122 14.49 62.17 13.60
C GLN A 122 13.95 61.09 14.55
N ILE A 123 13.42 61.47 15.72
CA ILE A 123 12.79 60.54 16.67
C ILE A 123 11.53 59.89 16.07
N GLU A 124 10.74 60.62 15.28
CA GLU A 124 9.55 60.09 14.61
C GLU A 124 9.91 59.10 13.48
N ASN A 125 10.86 59.47 12.62
CA ASN A 125 11.41 58.59 11.59
C ASN A 125 12.03 57.31 12.18
N LEU A 126 12.74 57.41 13.33
CA LEU A 126 13.27 56.25 14.05
C LEU A 126 12.16 55.38 14.65
N LYS A 127 11.09 55.96 15.21
CA LYS A 127 9.91 55.20 15.69
C LYS A 127 9.22 54.45 14.56
N GLU A 128 9.03 55.09 13.41
CA GLU A 128 8.41 54.46 12.24
C GLU A 128 9.29 53.32 11.69
N THR A 129 10.60 53.52 11.64
CA THR A 129 11.57 52.48 11.26
C THR A 129 11.54 51.30 12.23
N ILE A 130 11.56 51.55 13.54
CA ILE A 130 11.45 50.50 14.58
C ILE A 130 10.14 49.74 14.45
N SER A 131 9.02 50.43 14.16
CA SER A 131 7.71 49.80 13.92
C SER A 131 7.75 48.87 12.71
N LYS A 132 8.26 49.35 11.57
CA LYS A 132 8.45 48.56 10.33
C LYS A 132 9.33 47.33 10.56
N THR A 133 10.49 47.50 11.20
CA THR A 133 11.41 46.39 11.53
C THR A 133 10.77 45.39 12.50
N THR A 134 9.98 45.84 13.48
CA THR A 134 9.28 44.95 14.43
C THR A 134 8.21 44.11 13.72
N GLY A 135 7.46 44.70 12.78
CA GLY A 135 6.50 43.96 11.95
C GLY A 135 7.16 42.88 11.11
N LEU A 136 8.24 43.23 10.40
CA LEU A 136 9.03 42.28 9.60
C LEU A 136 9.64 41.15 10.46
N LEU A 137 10.06 41.44 11.69
CA LEU A 137 10.57 40.43 12.62
C LEU A 137 9.45 39.46 13.06
N GLN A 138 8.25 39.96 13.38
CA GLN A 138 7.11 39.12 13.75
C GLN A 138 6.63 38.23 12.59
N GLU A 139 6.64 38.75 11.35
CA GLU A 139 6.35 37.97 10.15
C GLU A 139 7.43 36.91 9.88
N SER A 140 8.71 37.26 10.01
CA SER A 140 9.82 36.32 9.92
C SER A 140 9.72 35.20 10.96
N GLU A 141 9.40 35.52 12.21
CA GLU A 141 9.14 34.53 13.27
C GLU A 141 7.96 33.61 12.96
N LYS A 142 6.87 34.14 12.42
CA LYS A 142 5.69 33.36 12.01
C LYS A 142 6.05 32.38 10.89
N ASN A 143 6.78 32.85 9.89
CA ASN A 143 7.21 32.03 8.75
C ASN A 143 8.24 30.97 9.20
N LEU A 144 9.15 31.30 10.14
CA LEU A 144 10.07 30.34 10.76
C LEU A 144 9.34 29.25 11.57
N LYS A 145 8.24 29.60 12.27
CA LYS A 145 7.40 28.64 12.99
C LYS A 145 6.66 27.70 12.02
N ALA A 146 6.10 28.24 10.94
CA ALA A 146 5.46 27.45 9.88
C ALA A 146 6.44 26.47 9.22
N ALA A 147 7.59 26.95 8.76
CA ALA A 147 8.62 26.12 8.12
C ALA A 147 9.18 25.03 9.04
N LYS A 148 9.24 25.26 10.36
CA LYS A 148 9.58 24.21 11.34
C LYS A 148 8.51 23.11 11.42
N SER A 149 7.24 23.48 11.53
CA SER A 149 6.14 22.48 11.55
C SER A 149 6.02 21.70 10.24
N GLU A 150 6.26 22.35 9.11
CA GLU A 150 6.32 21.69 7.80
C GLU A 150 7.50 20.70 7.74
N LYS A 151 8.71 21.12 8.15
CA LYS A 151 9.88 20.23 8.26
C LYS A 151 9.62 19.02 9.14
N GLU A 152 9.03 19.20 10.33
CA GLU A 152 8.70 18.10 11.24
C GLU A 152 7.72 17.11 10.59
N SER A 153 6.72 17.60 9.85
CA SER A 153 5.81 16.74 9.08
C SER A 153 6.50 15.98 7.93
N LEU A 154 7.46 16.62 7.25
CA LEU A 154 8.24 16.02 6.16
C LEU A 154 9.22 14.96 6.69
N GLU A 155 9.86 15.19 7.84
CA GLU A 155 10.71 14.19 8.51
C GLU A 155 9.88 12.97 8.96
N LEU A 156 8.64 13.18 9.43
CA LEU A 156 7.72 12.09 9.80
C LEU A 156 7.19 11.32 8.57
N ALA A 157 6.90 12.02 7.46
CA ALA A 157 6.54 11.38 6.19
C ALA A 157 7.72 10.60 5.58
N HIS A 158 8.93 11.15 5.62
CA HIS A 158 10.15 10.52 5.10
C HIS A 158 10.53 9.27 5.91
N THR A 159 10.48 9.35 7.24
CA THR A 159 10.73 8.17 8.11
C THR A 159 9.66 7.09 7.99
N LYS A 160 8.41 7.44 7.63
CA LYS A 160 7.41 6.45 7.22
C LYS A 160 7.78 5.82 5.87
N SER A 161 8.09 6.63 4.86
CA SER A 161 8.45 6.16 3.51
C SER A 161 9.66 5.20 3.51
N ILE A 162 10.65 5.44 4.39
CA ILE A 162 11.77 4.50 4.62
C ILE A 162 11.25 3.14 5.10
N LYS A 163 10.37 3.08 6.09
CA LYS A 163 9.81 1.81 6.60
C LYS A 163 8.94 1.11 5.56
N ASP A 164 8.13 1.87 4.83
CA ASP A 164 7.30 1.34 3.74
C ASP A 164 8.20 0.72 2.63
N MET A 165 9.38 1.28 2.37
CA MET A 165 10.43 0.74 1.48
C MET A 165 11.18 -0.46 2.06
N GLU A 166 11.59 -0.44 3.32
CA GLU A 166 12.22 -1.58 4.02
C GLU A 166 11.29 -2.82 4.00
N GLU A 167 10.00 -2.60 4.27
CA GLU A 167 8.99 -3.65 4.13
C GLU A 167 8.85 -4.16 2.69
N LEU A 168 8.94 -3.27 1.70
CA LEU A 168 8.83 -3.64 0.29
C LEU A 168 10.06 -4.44 -0.20
N GLU A 169 11.26 -4.10 0.27
CA GLU A 169 12.48 -4.85 0.03
C GLU A 169 12.41 -6.25 0.65
N VAL A 170 11.92 -6.38 1.89
CA VAL A 170 11.68 -7.70 2.52
C VAL A 170 10.63 -8.52 1.75
N LYS A 171 9.61 -7.88 1.18
CA LYS A 171 8.60 -8.55 0.33
C LYS A 171 9.21 -8.98 -1.02
N TYR A 172 10.05 -8.13 -1.63
CA TYR A 172 10.75 -8.41 -2.88
C TYR A 172 11.74 -9.57 -2.75
N ASN A 173 12.58 -9.57 -1.71
CA ASN A 173 13.57 -10.62 -1.48
C ASN A 173 12.91 -12.00 -1.27
N LYS A 174 11.78 -12.06 -0.54
CA LYS A 174 10.96 -13.28 -0.43
C LYS A 174 10.37 -13.74 -1.77
N LEU A 175 10.00 -12.80 -2.64
CA LEU A 175 9.45 -13.11 -3.96
C LEU A 175 10.54 -13.67 -4.90
N ASP A 176 11.77 -13.14 -4.84
CA ASP A 176 12.93 -13.66 -5.58
C ASP A 176 13.39 -15.04 -5.05
N GLU A 177 13.38 -15.27 -3.72
CA GLU A 177 13.59 -16.60 -3.14
C GLU A 177 12.54 -17.61 -3.63
N ASN A 178 11.25 -17.24 -3.62
CA ASN A 178 10.17 -18.07 -4.15
C ASN A 178 10.35 -18.33 -5.66
N PHE A 179 10.71 -17.31 -6.44
CA PHE A 179 10.94 -17.45 -7.88
C PHE A 179 12.11 -18.39 -8.18
N LYS A 180 13.20 -18.31 -7.41
CA LYS A 180 14.32 -19.27 -7.47
C LYS A 180 13.86 -20.68 -7.16
N GLN A 181 13.12 -20.91 -6.07
CA GLN A 181 12.60 -22.24 -5.71
C GLN A 181 11.66 -22.82 -6.78
N ILE A 182 10.79 -22.00 -7.36
CA ILE A 182 9.89 -22.39 -8.47
C ILE A 182 10.70 -22.73 -9.72
N SER A 183 11.70 -21.91 -10.09
CA SER A 183 12.57 -22.14 -11.25
C SER A 183 13.39 -23.43 -11.11
N ASP A 184 13.95 -23.68 -9.92
CA ASP A 184 14.64 -24.92 -9.57
C ASP A 184 13.73 -26.15 -9.71
N SER A 185 12.49 -26.02 -9.25
CA SER A 185 11.48 -27.09 -9.29
C SER A 185 10.99 -27.36 -10.72
N LEU A 186 10.79 -26.31 -11.51
CA LEU A 186 10.50 -26.37 -12.94
C LEU A 186 11.65 -27.03 -13.71
N GLN A 187 12.91 -26.71 -13.38
CA GLN A 187 14.07 -27.35 -14.01
C GLN A 187 14.17 -28.85 -13.65
N LYS A 188 13.88 -29.22 -12.40
CA LYS A 188 13.81 -30.63 -11.96
C LYS A 188 12.68 -31.38 -12.70
N ALA A 189 11.50 -30.78 -12.82
CA ALA A 189 10.37 -31.34 -13.57
C ALA A 189 10.70 -31.53 -15.05
N ASN A 190 11.29 -30.53 -15.71
CA ASN A 190 11.70 -30.62 -17.12
C ASN A 190 12.74 -31.73 -17.37
N ARG A 191 13.71 -31.93 -16.46
CA ARG A 191 14.65 -33.07 -16.54
C ARG A 191 13.92 -34.42 -16.44
N ALA A 192 12.99 -34.55 -15.49
CA ALA A 192 12.18 -35.76 -15.34
C ALA A 192 11.30 -36.04 -16.57
N VAL A 193 10.68 -35.01 -17.15
CA VAL A 193 9.89 -35.13 -18.40
C VAL A 193 10.74 -35.63 -19.56
N GLU A 194 11.95 -35.08 -19.78
CA GLU A 194 12.81 -35.52 -20.87
C GLU A 194 13.39 -36.94 -20.62
N GLU A 195 13.63 -37.33 -19.36
CA GLU A 195 13.91 -38.73 -18.98
C GLU A 195 12.75 -39.67 -19.31
N HIS A 196 11.50 -39.31 -18.94
CA HIS A 196 10.32 -40.12 -19.24
C HIS A 196 10.10 -40.28 -20.74
N LYS A 197 10.31 -39.21 -21.51
CA LYS A 197 10.26 -39.17 -22.98
C LYS A 197 11.38 -39.97 -23.65
N GLN A 198 12.54 -40.13 -23.02
CA GLN A 198 13.57 -41.09 -23.45
C GLN A 198 13.16 -42.54 -23.15
N LYS A 199 12.62 -42.82 -21.95
CA LYS A 199 12.11 -44.15 -21.55
C LYS A 199 10.94 -44.58 -22.45
N GLU A 200 10.05 -43.64 -22.82
CA GLU A 200 8.96 -43.83 -23.79
C GLU A 200 9.51 -44.23 -25.18
N LYS A 201 10.48 -43.49 -25.73
CA LYS A 201 11.14 -43.85 -27.00
C LYS A 201 11.78 -45.24 -26.96
N GLN A 202 12.39 -45.63 -25.83
CA GLN A 202 12.95 -46.96 -25.64
C GLN A 202 11.85 -48.04 -25.63
N LEU A 203 10.75 -47.82 -24.89
CA LEU A 203 9.60 -48.73 -24.84
C LEU A 203 8.91 -48.87 -26.21
N ILE A 204 8.74 -47.78 -26.96
CA ILE A 204 8.20 -47.80 -28.34
C ILE A 204 9.12 -48.63 -29.26
N SER A 205 10.45 -48.49 -29.12
CA SER A 205 11.41 -49.30 -29.89
C SER A 205 11.36 -50.78 -29.51
N GLN A 206 11.23 -51.11 -28.23
CA GLN A 206 11.07 -52.48 -27.73
C GLN A 206 9.76 -53.11 -28.22
N LEU A 207 8.63 -52.39 -28.11
CA LEU A 207 7.33 -52.82 -28.67
C LEU A 207 7.38 -53.02 -30.18
N GLY A 208 8.03 -52.12 -30.91
CA GLY A 208 8.23 -52.26 -32.36
C GLY A 208 9.04 -53.52 -32.73
N ASN A 209 10.02 -53.91 -31.92
CA ASN A 209 10.78 -55.13 -32.14
C ASN A 209 9.99 -56.39 -31.73
N MET A 210 9.32 -56.39 -30.57
CA MET A 210 8.45 -57.49 -30.16
C MET A 210 7.29 -57.72 -31.14
N THR A 211 6.74 -56.67 -31.73
CA THR A 211 5.72 -56.77 -32.80
C THR A 211 6.30 -57.43 -34.05
N ARG A 212 7.50 -57.02 -34.53
CA ARG A 212 8.18 -57.67 -35.67
C ARG A 212 8.52 -59.12 -35.40
N ASP A 213 8.93 -59.47 -34.18
CA ASP A 213 9.26 -60.84 -33.82
C ASP A 213 8.02 -61.71 -33.65
N LYS A 214 6.89 -61.12 -33.21
CA LYS A 214 5.56 -61.72 -33.28
C LYS A 214 5.13 -61.94 -34.74
N GLU A 215 5.26 -60.95 -35.63
CA GLU A 215 4.94 -61.08 -37.06
C GLU A 215 5.76 -62.20 -37.73
N LYS A 216 7.06 -62.32 -37.41
CA LYS A 216 7.90 -63.44 -37.86
C LYS A 216 7.41 -64.78 -37.32
N ALA A 217 7.02 -64.85 -36.04
CA ALA A 217 6.49 -66.07 -35.43
C ALA A 217 5.14 -66.47 -36.04
N GLU A 218 4.22 -65.54 -36.25
CA GLU A 218 2.95 -65.76 -36.94
C GLU A 218 3.17 -66.16 -38.41
N GLY A 219 4.15 -65.56 -39.10
CA GLY A 219 4.58 -65.99 -40.43
C GLY A 219 5.13 -67.42 -40.45
N GLY A 220 5.92 -67.80 -39.44
CA GLY A 220 6.45 -69.15 -39.26
C GLY A 220 5.36 -70.19 -38.95
N ILE A 221 4.41 -69.84 -38.08
CA ILE A 221 3.22 -70.64 -37.75
C ILE A 221 2.35 -70.82 -39.01
N ASN A 222 2.10 -69.75 -39.77
CA ASN A 222 1.33 -69.83 -41.01
C ASN A 222 2.06 -70.64 -42.12
N LYS A 223 3.39 -70.65 -42.14
CA LYS A 223 4.18 -71.54 -43.01
C LYS A 223 4.04 -73.00 -42.57
N MET A 224 4.21 -73.30 -41.28
CA MET A 224 4.00 -74.65 -40.74
C MET A 224 2.57 -75.15 -40.97
N ASN A 225 1.54 -74.30 -40.79
CA ASN A 225 0.15 -74.66 -41.04
C ASN A 225 -0.10 -75.00 -42.52
N ARG A 226 0.52 -74.29 -43.48
CA ARG A 226 0.46 -74.65 -44.90
C ARG A 226 1.18 -75.97 -45.20
N GLU A 227 2.32 -76.22 -44.59
CA GLU A 227 3.07 -77.47 -44.73
C GLU A 227 2.28 -78.65 -44.13
N LEU A 228 1.68 -78.49 -42.95
CA LEU A 228 0.74 -79.44 -42.32
C LEU A 228 -0.47 -79.74 -43.21
N PHE A 229 -1.09 -78.71 -43.81
CA PHE A 229 -2.21 -78.89 -44.73
C PHE A 229 -1.79 -79.66 -46.00
N SER A 230 -0.60 -79.40 -46.53
CA SER A 230 -0.06 -80.14 -47.69
C SER A 230 0.25 -81.61 -47.36
N LEU A 231 0.81 -81.89 -46.18
CA LEU A 231 1.07 -83.24 -45.68
C LEU A 231 -0.24 -84.00 -45.42
N THR A 232 -1.26 -83.32 -44.90
CA THR A 232 -2.60 -83.89 -44.68
C THR A 232 -3.23 -84.30 -46.02
N ARG A 233 -3.13 -83.46 -47.04
CA ARG A 233 -3.63 -83.76 -48.39
C ARG A 233 -2.88 -84.90 -49.07
N ALA A 234 -1.55 -84.94 -48.94
CA ALA A 234 -0.73 -86.05 -49.43
C ALA A 234 -1.09 -87.38 -48.74
N LYS A 235 -1.42 -87.36 -47.44
CA LYS A 235 -1.94 -88.53 -46.73
C LYS A 235 -3.30 -88.98 -47.29
N GLU A 236 -4.24 -88.06 -47.52
CA GLU A 236 -5.55 -88.41 -48.10
C GLU A 236 -5.42 -89.08 -49.47
N ASP A 237 -4.49 -88.63 -50.31
CA ASP A 237 -4.27 -89.21 -51.64
C ASP A 237 -3.63 -90.61 -51.55
N ALA A 238 -2.70 -90.83 -50.62
CA ALA A 238 -2.19 -92.17 -50.30
C ALA A 238 -3.27 -93.12 -49.72
N ASP A 239 -4.21 -92.60 -48.91
CA ASP A 239 -5.36 -93.37 -48.39
C ASP A 239 -6.38 -93.72 -49.50
N LYS A 240 -6.43 -92.97 -50.61
CA LYS A 240 -7.21 -93.31 -51.81
C LYS A 240 -6.52 -94.42 -52.62
N GLU A 241 -5.20 -94.36 -52.77
CA GLU A 241 -4.40 -95.37 -53.47
C GLU A 241 -4.38 -96.72 -52.72
N ASN A 242 -4.31 -96.72 -51.39
CA ASN A 242 -4.48 -97.93 -50.58
C ASN A 242 -5.83 -98.64 -50.85
N LYS A 243 -6.90 -97.88 -51.03
CA LYS A 243 -8.26 -98.41 -51.32
C LYS A 243 -8.38 -98.98 -52.73
N THR A 244 -7.61 -98.51 -53.72
CA THR A 244 -7.59 -99.12 -55.06
C THR A 244 -6.77 -100.41 -55.07
N LEU A 245 -5.64 -100.45 -54.38
CA LEU A 245 -4.83 -101.66 -54.18
C LEU A 245 -5.61 -102.77 -53.45
N GLN A 246 -6.38 -102.44 -52.40
CA GLN A 246 -7.26 -103.41 -51.72
C GLN A 246 -8.29 -104.06 -52.66
N LYS A 247 -8.87 -103.31 -53.61
CA LYS A 247 -9.79 -103.87 -54.60
C LYS A 247 -9.10 -104.83 -55.57
N GLN A 248 -7.89 -104.49 -56.04
CA GLN A 248 -7.10 -105.37 -56.90
C GLN A 248 -6.76 -106.70 -56.22
N ILE A 249 -6.45 -106.68 -54.92
CA ILE A 249 -6.21 -107.89 -54.12
C ILE A 249 -7.47 -108.77 -54.04
N GLN A 250 -8.67 -108.19 -53.84
CA GLN A 250 -9.92 -108.96 -53.80
C GLN A 250 -10.24 -109.64 -55.15
N ASP A 251 -9.98 -108.99 -56.28
CA ASP A 251 -10.25 -109.59 -57.59
C ASP A 251 -9.21 -110.67 -57.98
N LEU A 252 -7.96 -110.55 -57.53
CA LEU A 252 -6.97 -111.63 -57.63
C LEU A 252 -7.37 -112.85 -56.78
N GLN A 253 -7.89 -112.64 -55.56
CA GLN A 253 -8.41 -113.73 -54.72
C GLN A 253 -9.57 -114.50 -55.39
N LYS A 254 -10.45 -113.81 -56.13
CA LYS A 254 -11.52 -114.45 -56.91
C LYS A 254 -11.01 -115.27 -58.09
N GLN A 255 -9.83 -114.95 -58.65
CA GLN A 255 -9.20 -115.76 -59.69
C GLN A 255 -8.59 -117.04 -59.12
N ILE A 256 -7.95 -116.97 -57.95
CA ILE A 256 -7.35 -118.14 -57.27
C ILE A 256 -8.41 -119.22 -56.97
N LEU A 257 -9.59 -118.83 -56.49
CA LEU A 257 -10.71 -119.76 -56.21
C LEU A 257 -11.10 -120.60 -57.44
N LYS A 258 -11.10 -120.03 -58.65
CA LYS A 258 -11.39 -120.77 -59.89
C LYS A 258 -10.26 -121.74 -60.28
N SER A 259 -9.02 -121.48 -59.87
CA SER A 259 -7.90 -122.41 -60.07
C SER A 259 -7.98 -123.62 -59.15
N GLN A 260 -8.53 -123.48 -57.95
CA GLN A 260 -8.66 -124.56 -56.96
C GLN A 260 -9.68 -125.64 -57.39
N GLU A 261 -10.65 -125.30 -58.23
CA GLU A 261 -11.58 -126.30 -58.81
C GLU A 261 -10.86 -127.29 -59.74
N SER A 262 -9.76 -126.90 -60.40
CA SER A 262 -8.93 -127.80 -61.23
C SER A 262 -8.21 -128.87 -60.39
N ASP A 263 -7.67 -128.49 -59.24
CA ASP A 263 -6.88 -129.38 -58.35
C ASP A 263 -7.72 -130.52 -57.74
N SER A 264 -9.06 -130.38 -57.75
CA SER A 264 -9.99 -131.45 -57.39
C SER A 264 -9.72 -132.77 -58.13
N LYS A 265 -9.18 -132.69 -59.35
CA LYS A 265 -8.88 -133.86 -60.19
C LYS A 265 -7.59 -134.58 -59.79
N LEU A 266 -6.50 -133.87 -59.50
CA LEU A 266 -5.24 -134.52 -59.10
C LEU A 266 -5.36 -135.23 -57.75
N LYS A 267 -6.10 -134.67 -56.79
CA LYS A 267 -6.22 -135.24 -55.44
C LYS A 267 -6.96 -136.58 -55.38
N SER A 268 -7.60 -136.99 -56.48
CA SER A 268 -8.14 -138.35 -56.65
C SER A 268 -7.04 -139.43 -56.61
N GLN A 269 -5.84 -139.14 -57.13
CA GLN A 269 -4.73 -140.10 -57.24
C GLN A 269 -3.96 -140.29 -55.92
N LEU A 270 -4.04 -139.33 -54.99
CA LEU A 270 -3.39 -139.48 -53.68
C LEU A 270 -4.20 -140.34 -52.69
N LYS A 271 -5.45 -140.70 -53.05
CA LYS A 271 -6.43 -141.30 -52.15
C LYS A 271 -6.15 -142.77 -51.80
N GLU A 272 -5.22 -143.41 -52.51
CA GLU A 272 -4.80 -144.80 -52.29
C GLU A 272 -3.60 -144.93 -51.31
N MET A 273 -2.83 -143.86 -51.07
CA MET A 273 -1.48 -143.96 -50.48
C MET A 273 -1.37 -143.75 -48.96
N THR A 274 -2.38 -143.19 -48.27
CA THR A 274 -2.27 -142.89 -46.81
C THR A 274 -3.34 -143.52 -45.92
N ALA A 275 -4.09 -144.53 -46.42
CA ALA A 275 -4.96 -145.37 -45.60
C ALA A 275 -4.21 -146.15 -44.50
N SER A 276 -2.88 -146.18 -44.56
CA SER A 276 -1.98 -146.74 -43.54
C SER A 276 -1.74 -145.83 -42.33
N ARG A 277 -2.00 -144.52 -42.43
CA ARG A 277 -1.59 -143.54 -41.40
C ARG A 277 -2.51 -143.49 -40.18
N ASP A 278 -3.80 -143.74 -40.37
CA ASP A 278 -4.83 -143.46 -39.35
C ASP A 278 -4.78 -144.40 -38.13
N LYS A 279 -3.88 -145.40 -38.14
CA LYS A 279 -3.50 -146.17 -36.95
C LYS A 279 -2.81 -145.33 -35.87
N ILE A 280 -2.05 -144.30 -36.26
CA ILE A 280 -1.19 -143.50 -35.35
C ILE A 280 -2.00 -142.39 -34.64
N LEU A 281 -3.24 -142.11 -35.07
CA LEU A 281 -4.06 -140.99 -34.59
C LEU A 281 -4.62 -141.15 -33.14
N ARG A 282 -4.20 -142.19 -32.39
CA ARG A 282 -4.68 -142.47 -31.03
C ARG A 282 -3.69 -142.16 -29.91
N GLU A 283 -2.38 -142.29 -30.15
CA GLU A 283 -1.36 -142.25 -29.09
C GLU A 283 -0.95 -140.82 -28.70
N SER A 284 -1.17 -139.83 -29.57
CA SER A 284 -0.74 -138.43 -29.33
C SER A 284 -1.67 -137.60 -28.43
N LYS A 285 -2.72 -138.19 -27.85
CA LYS A 285 -3.87 -137.43 -27.30
C LYS A 285 -3.86 -137.17 -25.80
N GLU A 286 -2.89 -137.71 -25.05
CA GLU A 286 -2.90 -137.72 -23.57
C GLU A 286 -1.69 -137.00 -22.92
N SER A 287 -0.80 -136.37 -23.70
CA SER A 287 0.59 -136.13 -23.26
C SER A 287 1.04 -134.65 -23.08
N LEU A 288 0.16 -133.65 -22.93
CA LEU A 288 0.60 -132.32 -22.44
C LEU A 288 -0.48 -131.41 -21.80
N GLU A 289 -1.16 -131.87 -20.75
CA GLU A 289 -2.08 -131.00 -19.98
C GLU A 289 -1.38 -129.98 -19.05
N ALA A 290 -0.06 -130.08 -18.87
CA ALA A 290 0.69 -129.48 -17.76
C ALA A 290 1.69 -128.36 -18.16
N ALA A 291 1.28 -127.38 -18.96
CA ALA A 291 2.06 -126.16 -19.25
C ALA A 291 1.28 -124.85 -19.01
N LYS A 292 0.23 -124.88 -18.18
CA LYS A 292 -0.76 -123.78 -17.98
C LYS A 292 -0.39 -122.76 -16.89
N LYS A 293 0.89 -122.47 -16.62
CA LYS A 293 1.27 -121.52 -15.54
C LYS A 293 2.57 -120.73 -15.75
N PHE A 294 2.49 -119.66 -16.55
CA PHE A 294 3.15 -118.35 -16.39
C PHE A 294 2.57 -117.48 -17.54
N GLU A 295 1.51 -116.70 -17.36
CA GLU A 295 1.38 -115.44 -16.58
C GLU A 295 1.90 -114.21 -17.34
N LEU A 296 0.95 -113.32 -17.69
CA LEU A 296 1.10 -111.89 -18.08
C LEU A 296 1.95 -111.56 -19.35
N GLN A 297 1.57 -110.63 -20.22
CA GLN A 297 0.44 -109.68 -20.22
C GLN A 297 -0.02 -109.31 -21.65
N VAL A 298 -1.33 -109.08 -21.84
CA VAL A 298 -2.00 -108.30 -22.93
C VAL A 298 -1.40 -108.43 -24.34
N LYS A 299 -1.89 -109.29 -25.25
CA LYS A 299 -3.23 -109.36 -25.89
C LYS A 299 -3.67 -108.08 -26.63
N ALA A 300 -3.40 -108.05 -27.94
CA ALA A 300 -4.18 -107.31 -28.94
C ALA A 300 -5.01 -108.29 -29.79
N SER A 301 -5.80 -107.75 -30.74
CA SER A 301 -6.74 -108.46 -31.65
C SER A 301 -8.02 -109.02 -30.99
N SER A 302 -9.20 -109.03 -31.64
CA SER A 302 -9.64 -108.35 -32.89
C SER A 302 -11.15 -108.52 -33.10
N ALA A 303 -11.72 -107.65 -33.95
CA ALA A 303 -12.95 -107.84 -34.75
C ALA A 303 -14.35 -107.78 -34.09
N GLU A 304 -15.11 -106.77 -34.53
CA GLU A 304 -16.48 -106.85 -35.07
C GLU A 304 -17.66 -107.33 -34.21
N LEU A 305 -18.41 -106.35 -33.66
CA LEU A 305 -19.88 -106.34 -33.75
C LEU A 305 -20.44 -104.90 -33.56
N VAL A 306 -21.69 -104.69 -34.00
CA VAL A 306 -22.53 -103.48 -33.83
C VAL A 306 -22.11 -102.22 -34.63
N GLN A 307 -22.28 -102.29 -35.95
CA GLN A 307 -22.28 -101.14 -36.88
C GLN A 307 -23.56 -100.27 -36.75
N VAL A 308 -24.01 -100.00 -35.52
CA VAL A 308 -25.32 -99.37 -35.22
C VAL A 308 -25.21 -98.20 -34.22
N LYS A 309 -24.08 -98.06 -33.50
CA LYS A 309 -23.94 -97.02 -32.45
C LYS A 309 -23.66 -95.61 -32.99
N THR A 310 -23.21 -95.47 -34.24
CA THR A 310 -22.73 -94.19 -34.79
C THR A 310 -23.80 -93.16 -35.10
N GLN A 311 -25.09 -93.53 -35.16
CA GLN A 311 -26.20 -92.57 -35.29
C GLN A 311 -26.58 -91.89 -33.95
N PHE A 312 -25.92 -92.21 -32.84
CA PHE A 312 -26.18 -91.59 -31.53
C PHE A 312 -25.18 -90.49 -31.16
N GLN A 313 -24.14 -90.24 -31.97
CA GLN A 313 -23.11 -89.24 -31.67
C GLN A 313 -23.39 -87.88 -32.33
N GLU A 314 -24.02 -87.87 -33.51
CA GLU A 314 -24.31 -86.66 -34.32
C GLU A 314 -25.30 -85.67 -33.66
N LEU A 315 -25.93 -86.04 -32.54
CA LEU A 315 -26.84 -85.19 -31.77
C LEU A 315 -26.22 -84.65 -30.46
N SER A 316 -24.95 -84.97 -30.17
CA SER A 316 -24.23 -84.45 -28.99
C SER A 316 -23.46 -83.16 -29.32
N ASP A 317 -22.81 -83.11 -30.49
CA ASP A 317 -21.81 -82.09 -30.79
C ASP A 317 -22.45 -80.73 -31.17
N SER A 318 -23.71 -80.73 -31.62
CA SER A 318 -24.49 -79.52 -31.92
C SER A 318 -24.92 -78.75 -30.66
N PHE A 319 -24.87 -79.36 -29.47
CA PHE A 319 -25.13 -78.64 -28.21
C PHE A 319 -23.90 -77.81 -27.78
N THR A 320 -22.70 -78.40 -27.92
CA THR A 320 -21.43 -77.72 -27.58
C THR A 320 -21.09 -76.53 -28.47
N GLU A 321 -21.57 -76.52 -29.73
CA GLU A 321 -21.41 -75.38 -30.63
C GLU A 321 -22.29 -74.18 -30.21
N VAL A 322 -23.47 -74.43 -29.62
CA VAL A 322 -24.36 -73.38 -29.09
C VAL A 322 -23.82 -72.76 -27.80
N GLU A 323 -23.24 -73.55 -26.90
CA GLU A 323 -22.65 -73.03 -25.65
C GLU A 323 -21.39 -72.19 -25.92
N THR A 324 -20.50 -72.63 -26.81
CA THR A 324 -19.29 -71.86 -27.18
C THR A 324 -19.61 -70.58 -27.96
N LEU A 325 -20.67 -70.58 -28.78
CA LEU A 325 -21.20 -69.34 -29.39
C LEU A 325 -21.79 -68.38 -28.35
N LYS A 326 -22.43 -68.89 -27.29
CA LYS A 326 -22.96 -68.08 -26.19
C LYS A 326 -21.83 -67.40 -25.39
N GLU A 327 -20.76 -68.11 -25.04
CA GLU A 327 -19.60 -67.55 -24.35
C GLU A 327 -18.85 -66.51 -25.20
N THR A 328 -18.68 -66.77 -26.51
CA THR A 328 -18.06 -65.80 -27.42
C THR A 328 -18.94 -64.58 -27.73
N LEU A 329 -20.25 -64.64 -27.50
CA LEU A 329 -21.14 -63.48 -27.54
C LEU A 329 -21.09 -62.68 -26.23
N ILE A 330 -21.10 -63.36 -25.07
CA ILE A 330 -21.01 -62.73 -23.74
C ILE A 330 -19.69 -61.97 -23.59
N SER A 331 -18.56 -62.57 -23.95
CA SER A 331 -17.24 -61.93 -23.90
C SER A 331 -17.12 -60.73 -24.87
N LYS A 332 -17.76 -60.79 -26.04
CA LYS A 332 -17.87 -59.63 -26.96
C LYS A 332 -18.74 -58.52 -26.38
N LEU A 333 -19.85 -58.85 -25.72
CA LEU A 333 -20.70 -57.86 -25.03
C LEU A 333 -19.99 -57.22 -23.83
N GLN A 334 -19.22 -57.98 -23.04
CA GLN A 334 -18.37 -57.44 -21.99
C GLN A 334 -17.26 -56.52 -22.54
N SER A 335 -16.60 -56.92 -23.63
CA SER A 335 -15.58 -56.10 -24.31
C SER A 335 -16.18 -54.80 -24.86
N ALA A 336 -17.36 -54.86 -25.48
CA ALA A 336 -18.09 -53.67 -25.94
C ALA A 336 -18.53 -52.77 -24.78
N ALA A 337 -18.99 -53.34 -23.66
CA ALA A 337 -19.34 -52.58 -22.46
C ALA A 337 -18.12 -51.87 -21.86
N GLN A 338 -16.97 -52.56 -21.74
CA GLN A 338 -15.71 -51.97 -21.28
C GLN A 338 -15.22 -50.84 -22.21
N GLN A 339 -15.36 -50.99 -23.53
CA GLN A 339 -15.04 -49.92 -24.49
C GLN A 339 -15.99 -48.72 -24.35
N ILE A 340 -17.30 -48.94 -24.14
CA ILE A 340 -18.27 -47.87 -23.89
C ILE A 340 -17.96 -47.15 -22.57
N GLU A 341 -17.51 -47.86 -21.54
CA GLU A 341 -17.15 -47.30 -20.24
C GLU A 341 -15.83 -46.51 -20.29
N GLN A 342 -14.82 -47.00 -21.00
CA GLN A 342 -13.60 -46.24 -21.32
C GLN A 342 -13.91 -44.99 -22.16
N LEU A 343 -14.85 -45.06 -23.12
CA LEU A 343 -15.27 -43.89 -23.89
C LEU A 343 -16.07 -42.89 -23.02
N LYS A 344 -16.81 -43.35 -22.01
CA LYS A 344 -17.43 -42.47 -21.01
C LYS A 344 -16.39 -41.77 -20.14
N SER A 345 -15.40 -42.48 -19.59
CA SER A 345 -14.36 -41.86 -18.78
C SER A 345 -13.54 -40.86 -19.62
N ARG A 346 -13.17 -41.23 -20.84
CA ARG A 346 -12.44 -40.36 -21.78
C ARG A 346 -13.23 -39.11 -22.17
N LYS A 347 -14.57 -39.22 -22.27
CA LYS A 347 -15.45 -38.07 -22.50
C LYS A 347 -15.53 -37.15 -21.26
N ALA A 348 -15.51 -37.70 -20.05
CA ALA A 348 -15.48 -36.91 -18.82
C ALA A 348 -14.12 -36.19 -18.65
N GLU A 349 -13.01 -36.88 -18.87
CA GLU A 349 -11.66 -36.29 -18.90
C GLU A 349 -11.61 -35.08 -19.86
N LEU A 350 -12.02 -35.28 -21.12
CA LEU A 350 -12.07 -34.22 -22.13
C LEU A 350 -13.04 -33.08 -21.76
N GLY A 351 -14.13 -33.37 -21.05
CA GLY A 351 -15.03 -32.34 -20.51
C GLY A 351 -14.30 -31.42 -19.53
N THR A 352 -13.64 -32.00 -18.51
CA THR A 352 -12.91 -31.21 -17.51
C THR A 352 -11.74 -30.42 -18.09
N GLU A 353 -11.11 -30.92 -19.16
CA GLU A 353 -10.02 -30.19 -19.84
C GLU A 353 -10.56 -29.03 -20.69
N ILE A 354 -11.74 -29.18 -21.31
CA ILE A 354 -12.44 -28.10 -22.02
C ILE A 354 -12.90 -27.00 -21.03
N GLU A 355 -13.36 -27.37 -19.84
CA GLU A 355 -13.72 -26.40 -18.79
C GLU A 355 -12.51 -25.59 -18.31
N LYS A 356 -11.37 -26.24 -18.03
CA LYS A 356 -10.11 -25.53 -17.72
C LYS A 356 -9.71 -24.56 -18.82
N LEU A 357 -9.68 -25.01 -20.08
CA LEU A 357 -9.28 -24.18 -21.22
C LEU A 357 -10.23 -22.99 -21.46
N ASN A 358 -11.53 -23.15 -21.18
CA ASN A 358 -12.48 -22.03 -21.21
C ASN A 358 -12.22 -21.04 -20.07
N ASN A 359 -11.89 -21.51 -18.86
CA ASN A 359 -11.57 -20.65 -17.72
C ASN A 359 -10.24 -19.90 -17.91
N GLU A 360 -9.20 -20.55 -18.43
CA GLU A 360 -7.95 -19.87 -18.84
C GLU A 360 -8.21 -18.82 -19.92
N LYS A 361 -9.03 -19.14 -20.93
CA LYS A 361 -9.41 -18.20 -21.99
C LYS A 361 -10.19 -17.00 -21.46
N ALA A 362 -11.07 -17.19 -20.46
CA ALA A 362 -11.79 -16.10 -19.81
C ALA A 362 -10.83 -15.19 -19.02
N ASN A 363 -9.90 -15.78 -18.24
CA ASN A 363 -8.87 -15.04 -17.51
C ASN A 363 -7.97 -14.22 -18.44
N LEU A 364 -7.46 -14.84 -19.52
CA LEU A 364 -6.64 -14.17 -20.53
C LEU A 364 -7.39 -13.05 -21.26
N SER A 365 -8.72 -13.16 -21.44
CA SER A 365 -9.53 -12.05 -21.96
C SER A 365 -9.59 -10.90 -20.95
N SER A 366 -9.81 -11.19 -19.66
CA SER A 366 -9.82 -10.17 -18.59
C SER A 366 -8.49 -9.43 -18.48
N GLU A 367 -7.36 -10.13 -18.56
CA GLU A 367 -6.02 -9.51 -18.56
C GLU A 367 -5.76 -8.69 -19.83
N LEU A 368 -6.19 -9.18 -21.00
CA LEU A 368 -6.09 -8.45 -22.26
C LEU A 368 -6.89 -7.14 -22.22
N ASP A 369 -8.09 -7.15 -21.65
CA ASP A 369 -8.94 -5.95 -21.55
C ASP A 369 -8.42 -4.95 -20.50
N LYS A 370 -7.89 -5.44 -19.35
CA LYS A 370 -7.13 -4.60 -18.41
C LYS A 370 -5.91 -3.96 -19.07
N SER A 371 -5.18 -4.70 -19.91
CA SER A 371 -4.00 -4.20 -20.64
C SER A 371 -4.35 -3.18 -21.74
N LYS A 372 -5.53 -3.30 -22.37
CA LYS A 372 -6.07 -2.26 -23.27
C LYS A 372 -6.38 -0.98 -22.51
N LEU A 373 -7.05 -1.08 -21.36
CA LEU A 373 -7.40 0.07 -20.52
C LEU A 373 -6.13 0.83 -20.06
N LEU A 374 -5.14 0.11 -19.54
CA LEU A 374 -3.85 0.67 -19.14
C LEU A 374 -3.12 1.37 -20.30
N ASN A 375 -3.15 0.80 -21.52
CA ASN A 375 -2.61 1.46 -22.72
C ASN A 375 -3.36 2.75 -23.08
N SER A 376 -4.67 2.82 -22.86
CA SER A 376 -5.45 4.04 -23.11
C SER A 376 -5.10 5.17 -22.13
N GLU A 377 -4.88 4.84 -20.85
CA GLU A 377 -4.40 5.80 -19.86
C GLU A 377 -2.95 6.24 -20.10
N LEU A 378 -2.06 5.31 -20.45
CA LEU A 378 -0.68 5.63 -20.80
C LEU A 378 -0.64 6.58 -21.99
N LYS A 379 -1.54 6.40 -22.97
CA LYS A 379 -1.64 7.32 -24.11
C LYS A 379 -2.13 8.71 -23.70
N SER A 380 -3.18 8.86 -22.91
CA SER A 380 -3.63 10.18 -22.46
C SER A 380 -2.58 10.90 -21.60
N LYS A 381 -1.82 10.15 -20.78
CA LYS A 381 -0.66 10.67 -20.04
C LYS A 381 0.47 11.15 -20.97
N VAL A 382 0.76 10.44 -22.06
CA VAL A 382 1.73 10.87 -23.09
C VAL A 382 1.25 12.13 -23.83
N ASP A 383 -0.03 12.18 -24.21
CA ASP A 383 -0.61 13.33 -24.91
C ASP A 383 -0.63 14.59 -24.00
N ALA A 384 -0.87 14.43 -22.69
CA ALA A 384 -0.75 15.51 -21.70
C ALA A 384 0.70 16.00 -21.51
N ILE A 385 1.68 15.08 -21.45
CA ILE A 385 3.11 15.44 -21.37
C ILE A 385 3.57 16.17 -22.64
N ALA A 386 3.02 15.84 -23.80
CA ALA A 386 3.30 16.58 -25.03
C ALA A 386 2.81 18.04 -24.96
N LEU A 387 1.64 18.30 -24.37
CA LEU A 387 1.10 19.65 -24.18
C LEU A 387 1.92 20.47 -23.17
N ASP A 388 2.36 19.90 -22.04
CA ASP A 388 3.24 20.55 -21.07
C ASP A 388 4.65 20.84 -21.64
N LYS A 389 5.14 19.98 -22.54
CA LYS A 389 6.37 20.26 -23.29
C LYS A 389 6.20 21.47 -24.23
N ASP A 390 5.05 21.58 -24.88
CA ASP A 390 4.74 22.65 -25.84
C ASP A 390 4.39 24.00 -25.18
N SER A 391 3.95 24.02 -23.91
CA SER A 391 3.82 25.26 -23.13
C SER A 391 5.21 25.74 -22.67
N ARG A 392 6.00 24.88 -22.02
CA ARG A 392 7.37 25.18 -21.58
C ARG A 392 8.29 25.59 -22.73
N GLY A 393 8.11 25.02 -23.92
CA GLY A 393 8.85 25.45 -25.12
C GLY A 393 8.65 26.94 -25.45
N LYS A 394 7.40 27.43 -25.39
CA LYS A 394 7.07 28.85 -25.63
C LYS A 394 7.58 29.77 -24.53
N GLU A 395 7.60 29.27 -23.30
CA GLU A 395 8.15 29.97 -22.13
C GLU A 395 9.68 30.10 -22.22
N ILE A 396 10.37 29.05 -22.67
CA ILE A 396 11.81 29.10 -22.98
C ILE A 396 12.10 30.09 -24.12
N GLU A 397 11.27 30.13 -25.17
CA GLU A 397 11.41 31.13 -26.24
C GLU A 397 11.22 32.58 -25.75
N SER A 398 10.24 32.83 -24.87
CA SER A 398 9.99 34.18 -24.34
C SER A 398 11.13 34.66 -23.43
N LEU A 399 11.62 33.79 -22.54
CA LEU A 399 12.80 34.04 -21.71
C LEU A 399 14.06 34.25 -22.56
N SER A 400 14.24 33.46 -23.63
CA SER A 400 15.39 33.62 -24.55
C SER A 400 15.40 34.99 -25.24
N ARG A 401 14.23 35.50 -25.68
CA ARG A 401 14.13 36.87 -26.22
C ARG A 401 14.46 37.92 -25.15
N ARG A 402 13.96 37.74 -23.93
CA ARG A 402 14.19 38.64 -22.80
C ARG A 402 15.68 38.74 -22.42
N ILE A 403 16.43 37.64 -22.53
CA ILE A 403 17.89 37.63 -22.35
C ILE A 403 18.58 38.49 -23.41
N VAL A 404 18.25 38.30 -24.70
CA VAL A 404 18.82 39.12 -25.80
C VAL A 404 18.47 40.61 -25.67
N GLU A 405 17.26 40.93 -25.20
CA GLU A 405 16.87 42.31 -24.87
C GLU A 405 17.78 42.90 -23.76
N PHE A 406 18.08 42.14 -22.71
CA PHE A 406 18.99 42.59 -21.64
C PHE A 406 20.46 42.67 -22.10
N GLU A 407 20.94 41.74 -22.92
CA GLU A 407 22.32 41.78 -23.47
C GLU A 407 22.53 43.01 -24.36
N THR A 408 21.56 43.33 -25.24
CA THR A 408 21.63 44.53 -26.07
C THR A 408 21.48 45.83 -25.29
N ALA A 409 20.77 45.83 -24.15
CA ALA A 409 20.74 46.97 -23.23
C ALA A 409 22.07 47.13 -22.46
N LYS A 410 22.66 46.02 -22.00
CA LYS A 410 23.96 46.01 -21.30
C LYS A 410 25.08 46.55 -22.19
N SER A 411 25.15 46.13 -23.46
CA SER A 411 26.16 46.62 -24.40
C SER A 411 26.13 48.15 -24.55
N LYS A 412 24.94 48.76 -24.61
CA LYS A 412 24.80 50.22 -24.72
C LYS A 412 25.29 50.95 -23.48
N LEU A 413 24.97 50.43 -22.29
CA LEU A 413 25.47 50.99 -21.03
C LEU A 413 26.98 50.85 -20.89
N GLU A 414 27.59 49.80 -21.45
CA GLU A 414 29.05 49.63 -21.50
C GLU A 414 29.72 50.62 -22.48
N ASP A 415 29.09 50.92 -23.62
CA ASP A 415 29.55 51.97 -24.54
C ASP A 415 29.37 53.38 -23.94
N GLU A 416 28.24 53.67 -23.29
CA GLU A 416 27.96 54.96 -22.62
C GLU A 416 28.91 55.21 -21.43
N LEU A 417 29.16 54.21 -20.59
CA LEU A 417 30.13 54.28 -19.50
C LEU A 417 31.52 54.65 -20.04
N LYS A 418 31.96 53.98 -21.11
CA LYS A 418 33.26 54.19 -21.74
C LYS A 418 33.39 55.59 -22.34
N ILE A 419 32.31 56.20 -22.83
CA ILE A 419 32.32 57.61 -23.26
C ILE A 419 32.56 58.53 -22.04
N SER A 420 31.91 58.26 -20.91
CA SER A 420 32.07 59.03 -19.66
C SER A 420 33.48 58.91 -19.04
N GLU A 421 34.09 57.72 -19.12
CA GLU A 421 35.49 57.51 -18.71
C GLU A 421 36.46 58.36 -19.55
N ASN A 422 36.26 58.43 -20.87
CA ASN A 422 37.10 59.24 -21.75
C ASN A 422 36.94 60.76 -21.52
N THR A 423 35.73 61.27 -21.24
CA THR A 423 35.53 62.70 -20.96
C THR A 423 36.08 63.11 -19.59
N THR A 424 35.96 62.25 -18.57
CA THR A 424 36.57 62.50 -17.25
C THR A 424 38.10 62.43 -17.28
N GLU A 425 38.68 61.55 -18.08
CA GLU A 425 40.14 61.57 -18.36
C GLU A 425 40.61 62.86 -19.06
N ALA A 426 39.80 63.44 -19.96
CA ALA A 426 40.15 64.70 -20.62
C ALA A 426 40.13 65.88 -19.62
N LEU A 427 39.04 66.02 -18.87
CA LEU A 427 38.86 67.10 -17.89
C LEU A 427 39.91 67.07 -16.76
N THR A 428 40.38 65.87 -16.36
CA THR A 428 41.43 65.76 -15.34
C THR A 428 42.81 66.23 -15.84
N LYS A 429 43.11 66.08 -17.14
CA LYS A 429 44.35 66.60 -17.75
C LYS A 429 44.32 68.13 -17.88
N GLU A 430 43.22 68.68 -18.40
CA GLU A 430 43.02 70.13 -18.53
C GLU A 430 43.08 70.84 -17.17
N LYS A 431 42.53 70.23 -16.11
CA LYS A 431 42.65 70.72 -14.73
C LYS A 431 44.10 70.72 -14.22
N GLN A 432 44.92 69.72 -14.57
CA GLN A 432 46.33 69.69 -14.18
C GLN A 432 47.14 70.78 -14.89
N GLU A 433 46.91 71.00 -16.19
CA GLU A 433 47.55 72.07 -16.96
C GLU A 433 47.17 73.45 -16.41
N SER A 434 45.90 73.65 -16.02
CA SER A 434 45.42 74.89 -15.38
C SER A 434 46.12 75.19 -14.05
N GLU A 435 46.33 74.19 -13.17
CA GLU A 435 47.03 74.41 -11.90
C GLU A 435 48.54 74.66 -12.10
N LEU A 436 49.19 73.97 -13.05
CA LEU A 436 50.60 74.25 -13.39
C LEU A 436 50.79 75.70 -13.84
N LEU A 437 49.91 76.21 -14.71
CA LEU A 437 49.95 77.61 -15.16
C LEU A 437 49.75 78.60 -14.00
N LYS A 438 48.85 78.31 -13.05
CA LYS A 438 48.65 79.11 -11.83
C LYS A 438 49.87 79.10 -10.92
N THR A 439 50.64 78.00 -10.85
CA THR A 439 51.89 77.98 -10.07
C THR A 439 52.98 78.86 -10.69
N ALA A 440 53.21 78.76 -12.01
CA ALA A 440 54.20 79.58 -12.70
C ALA A 440 53.94 81.09 -12.55
N LEU A 441 52.68 81.53 -12.76
CA LEU A 441 52.29 82.93 -12.62
C LEU A 441 52.45 83.45 -11.18
N ARG A 442 52.31 82.60 -10.15
CA ARG A 442 52.57 82.98 -8.75
C ARG A 442 54.05 83.16 -8.46
N GLU A 443 54.91 82.34 -9.05
CA GLU A 443 56.36 82.46 -8.91
C GLU A 443 56.87 83.74 -9.59
N GLU A 444 56.42 84.03 -10.82
CA GLU A 444 56.74 85.26 -11.55
C GLU A 444 56.28 86.53 -10.80
N ILE A 445 55.05 86.55 -10.28
CA ILE A 445 54.53 87.63 -9.43
C ILE A 445 55.34 87.81 -8.14
N ASN A 446 55.95 86.75 -7.59
CA ASN A 446 56.78 86.86 -6.40
C ASN A 446 58.20 87.35 -6.73
N GLN A 447 58.76 86.93 -7.85
CA GLN A 447 60.06 87.41 -8.34
C GLN A 447 60.04 88.93 -8.59
N LEU A 448 59.00 89.42 -9.28
CA LEU A 448 58.81 90.86 -9.56
C LEU A 448 58.64 91.72 -8.29
N LYS A 449 58.15 91.15 -7.18
CA LYS A 449 58.09 91.86 -5.88
C LYS A 449 59.46 91.99 -5.23
N ILE A 450 60.29 90.95 -5.32
CA ILE A 450 61.65 90.96 -4.77
C ILE A 450 62.47 92.04 -5.47
N GLU A 451 62.46 92.07 -6.81
CA GLU A 451 63.14 93.10 -7.61
C GLU A 451 62.63 94.52 -7.27
N LEU A 452 61.33 94.69 -7.03
CA LEU A 452 60.77 95.99 -6.65
C LEU A 452 61.25 96.46 -5.27
N ASP A 453 61.33 95.57 -4.28
CA ASP A 453 61.76 95.93 -2.93
C ASP A 453 63.29 96.09 -2.81
N GLU A 454 64.07 95.39 -3.64
CA GLU A 454 65.51 95.66 -3.82
C GLU A 454 65.75 97.06 -4.40
N LEU A 455 65.06 97.43 -5.48
CA LEU A 455 65.13 98.77 -6.07
C LEU A 455 64.69 99.88 -5.10
N ARG A 456 63.71 99.60 -4.22
CA ARG A 456 63.30 100.52 -3.14
C ARG A 456 64.37 100.69 -2.07
N ALA A 457 65.08 99.62 -1.71
CA ALA A 457 66.19 99.69 -0.77
C ALA A 457 67.33 100.54 -1.33
N GLU A 458 67.72 100.31 -2.59
CA GLU A 458 68.76 101.09 -3.29
C GLU A 458 68.36 102.57 -3.41
N ASN A 459 67.10 102.87 -3.74
CA ASN A 459 66.58 104.23 -3.82
C ASN A 459 66.69 104.98 -2.47
N ASN A 460 66.47 104.27 -1.35
CA ASN A 460 66.61 104.85 0.00
C ASN A 460 68.08 105.10 0.37
N THR A 461 69.02 104.22 -0.01
CA THR A 461 70.46 104.48 0.21
C THR A 461 70.96 105.63 -0.65
N LEU A 462 70.53 105.74 -1.91
CA LEU A 462 70.90 106.84 -2.80
C LEU A 462 70.30 108.19 -2.35
N LYS A 463 69.12 108.20 -1.73
CA LYS A 463 68.56 109.40 -1.07
C LYS A 463 69.41 109.87 0.13
N LEU A 464 69.95 108.95 0.90
CA LEU A 464 70.89 109.28 2.00
C LEU A 464 72.21 109.84 1.46
N GLU A 465 72.76 109.29 0.38
CA GLU A 465 73.95 109.86 -0.28
C GLU A 465 73.66 111.25 -0.90
N ALA A 466 72.50 111.43 -1.54
CA ALA A 466 72.09 112.73 -2.09
C ALA A 466 71.98 113.80 -0.99
N ALA A 467 71.40 113.47 0.17
CA ALA A 467 71.35 114.38 1.32
C ALA A 467 72.76 114.75 1.83
N ASN A 468 73.66 113.77 1.94
CA ASN A 468 75.06 114.01 2.34
C ASN A 468 75.83 114.87 1.31
N LEU A 469 75.51 114.78 0.02
CA LEU A 469 76.10 115.62 -1.04
C LEU A 469 75.58 117.06 -1.02
N VAL A 470 74.34 117.29 -0.58
CA VAL A 470 73.78 118.64 -0.39
C VAL A 470 74.49 119.38 0.75
N GLU A 471 74.81 118.72 1.88
CA GLU A 471 75.64 119.32 2.94
C GLU A 471 77.05 119.71 2.46
N ASN A 472 77.59 119.00 1.47
CA ASN A 472 78.92 119.27 0.90
C ASN A 472 78.93 120.32 -0.24
N GLY A 473 77.81 121.03 -0.47
CA GLY A 473 77.80 122.32 -1.15
C GLY A 473 77.88 122.31 -2.68
N ASN A 474 77.51 121.21 -3.36
CA ASN A 474 77.51 121.14 -4.83
C ASN A 474 76.13 120.83 -5.44
N PRO A 475 75.14 121.75 -5.32
CA PRO A 475 73.71 121.44 -5.51
C PRO A 475 73.30 121.05 -6.94
N LYS A 476 74.04 121.46 -7.98
CA LYS A 476 73.63 121.20 -9.38
C LYS A 476 73.69 119.73 -9.77
N GLN A 477 74.60 118.94 -9.20
CA GLN A 477 74.65 117.50 -9.45
C GLN A 477 73.55 116.75 -8.69
N ALA A 478 73.06 117.31 -7.57
CA ALA A 478 71.91 116.76 -6.87
C ALA A 478 70.62 116.95 -7.68
N GLU A 479 70.36 118.16 -8.23
CA GLU A 479 69.18 118.41 -9.09
C GLU A 479 69.12 117.50 -10.33
N GLU A 480 70.25 117.27 -11.02
CA GLU A 480 70.26 116.42 -12.22
C GLU A 480 70.02 114.93 -11.89
N LEU A 481 70.55 114.44 -10.76
CA LEU A 481 70.28 113.08 -10.28
C LEU A 481 68.83 112.95 -9.80
N GLU A 482 68.36 113.83 -8.92
CA GLU A 482 67.01 113.79 -8.36
C GLU A 482 65.94 113.87 -9.45
N LYS A 483 66.14 114.71 -10.48
CA LYS A 483 65.26 114.75 -11.65
C LYS A 483 65.26 113.42 -12.41
N LYS A 484 66.44 112.88 -12.73
CA LYS A 484 66.54 111.62 -13.49
C LYS A 484 65.89 110.45 -12.74
N TYR A 485 66.06 110.39 -11.41
CA TYR A 485 65.38 109.39 -10.58
C TYR A 485 63.88 109.63 -10.48
N LYS A 486 63.40 110.87 -10.44
CA LYS A 486 61.97 111.18 -10.48
C LYS A 486 61.32 110.70 -11.78
N ASP A 487 61.98 110.91 -12.91
CA ASP A 487 61.51 110.43 -14.21
C ASP A 487 61.48 108.89 -14.25
N GLN A 488 62.52 108.20 -13.74
CA GLN A 488 62.56 106.73 -13.66
C GLN A 488 61.52 106.13 -12.69
N VAL A 489 61.30 106.75 -11.52
CA VAL A 489 60.26 106.33 -10.57
C VAL A 489 58.88 106.52 -11.19
N SER A 490 58.65 107.64 -11.90
CA SER A 490 57.39 107.88 -12.62
C SER A 490 57.11 106.81 -13.69
N GLU A 491 58.14 106.37 -14.41
CA GLU A 491 58.01 105.30 -15.42
C GLU A 491 57.70 103.93 -14.78
N MET A 492 58.32 103.61 -13.64
CA MET A 492 58.05 102.37 -12.90
C MET A 492 56.69 102.39 -12.20
N GLU A 493 56.26 103.52 -11.65
CA GLU A 493 54.91 103.71 -11.10
C GLU A 493 53.83 103.59 -12.19
N PHE A 494 54.09 104.11 -13.41
CA PHE A 494 53.20 103.92 -14.55
C PHE A 494 53.12 102.46 -15.00
N LYS A 495 54.24 101.73 -15.05
CA LYS A 495 54.27 100.29 -15.35
C LYS A 495 53.56 99.46 -14.28
N LEU A 496 53.80 99.73 -13.00
CA LEU A 496 53.10 99.10 -11.89
C LEU A 496 51.60 99.38 -11.94
N LYS A 497 51.19 100.60 -12.30
CA LYS A 497 49.77 100.92 -12.47
C LYS A 497 49.15 100.12 -13.61
N ASN A 498 49.76 100.10 -14.80
CA ASN A 498 49.22 99.33 -15.93
C ASN A 498 49.13 97.83 -15.59
N LEU A 499 50.16 97.24 -14.96
CA LEU A 499 50.13 95.85 -14.50
C LEU A 499 49.07 95.60 -13.41
N SER A 500 48.82 96.56 -12.52
CA SER A 500 47.74 96.48 -11.52
C SER A 500 46.36 96.57 -12.15
N ASP A 501 46.19 97.47 -13.12
CA ASP A 501 44.93 97.67 -13.85
C ASP A 501 44.64 96.44 -14.74
N GLU A 502 45.65 95.88 -15.43
CA GLU A 502 45.57 94.60 -16.16
C GLU A 502 45.27 93.41 -15.24
N LEU A 503 45.92 93.30 -14.07
CA LEU A 503 45.61 92.27 -13.07
C LEU A 503 44.17 92.41 -12.54
N SER A 504 43.65 93.64 -12.43
CA SER A 504 42.26 93.88 -12.02
C SER A 504 41.28 93.42 -13.09
N ALA A 505 41.54 93.73 -14.37
CA ALA A 505 40.74 93.30 -15.50
C ALA A 505 40.78 91.78 -15.69
N ALA A 506 41.95 91.16 -15.52
CA ALA A 506 42.11 89.71 -15.56
C ALA A 506 41.33 89.00 -14.45
N LYS A 507 41.32 89.55 -13.22
CA LYS A 507 40.51 89.04 -12.10
C LYS A 507 39.01 89.25 -12.30
N GLN A 508 38.60 90.39 -12.86
CA GLN A 508 37.20 90.62 -13.18
C GLN A 508 36.73 89.61 -14.24
N LYS A 509 37.51 89.41 -15.31
CA LYS A 509 37.20 88.41 -16.34
C LYS A 509 37.20 86.99 -15.79
N ASP A 510 38.14 86.64 -14.92
CA ASP A 510 38.18 85.34 -14.20
C ASP A 510 37.03 85.17 -13.18
N SER A 511 36.27 86.23 -12.84
CA SER A 511 34.96 86.12 -12.18
C SER A 511 33.86 85.91 -13.23
N GLU A 512 33.77 86.79 -14.24
CA GLU A 512 32.72 86.75 -15.26
C GLU A 512 32.71 85.42 -16.06
N ASP A 513 33.88 84.87 -16.38
CA ASP A 513 34.04 83.55 -17.00
C ASP A 513 33.61 82.40 -16.06
N LYS A 514 33.68 82.58 -14.72
CA LYS A 514 33.20 81.58 -13.74
C LYS A 514 31.72 81.71 -13.42
N ASP A 515 31.21 82.93 -13.30
CA ASP A 515 29.81 83.22 -13.04
C ASP A 515 28.95 82.75 -14.23
N THR A 516 29.45 82.89 -15.46
CA THR A 516 28.84 82.29 -16.67
C THR A 516 28.94 80.77 -16.70
N GLN A 517 30.09 80.17 -16.35
CA GLN A 517 30.21 78.70 -16.24
C GLN A 517 29.29 78.10 -15.17
N LEU A 518 29.16 78.76 -14.01
CA LEU A 518 28.22 78.38 -12.95
C LEU A 518 26.79 78.42 -13.46
N SER A 519 26.37 79.51 -14.11
CA SER A 519 25.02 79.61 -14.71
C SER A 519 24.75 78.48 -15.72
N THR A 520 25.72 78.13 -16.58
CA THR A 520 25.52 77.00 -17.52
C THR A 520 25.43 75.64 -16.83
N LEU A 521 26.19 75.42 -15.75
CA LEU A 521 26.13 74.17 -14.98
C LEU A 521 24.84 74.08 -14.16
N GLU A 522 24.33 75.21 -13.63
CA GLU A 522 23.04 75.27 -12.95
C GLU A 522 21.88 74.97 -13.91
N ASP A 523 21.92 75.50 -15.15
CA ASP A 523 20.95 75.16 -16.20
C ASP A 523 21.03 73.67 -16.62
N GLU A 524 22.24 73.13 -16.80
CA GLU A 524 22.44 71.70 -17.11
C GLU A 524 21.93 70.79 -15.98
N ILE A 525 22.28 71.07 -14.72
CA ILE A 525 21.75 70.36 -13.54
C ILE A 525 20.22 70.46 -13.50
N SER A 526 19.67 71.65 -13.71
CA SER A 526 18.23 71.87 -13.76
C SER A 526 17.57 71.09 -14.91
N SER A 527 18.27 70.80 -16.01
CA SER A 527 17.76 69.95 -17.10
C SER A 527 17.78 68.46 -16.72
N LEU A 528 18.88 67.98 -16.12
CA LEU A 528 19.07 66.59 -15.71
C LEU A 528 18.14 66.19 -14.56
N GLU A 529 17.85 67.10 -13.62
CA GLU A 529 16.86 66.86 -12.56
C GLU A 529 15.44 66.70 -13.13
N LYS A 530 15.07 67.47 -14.17
CA LYS A 530 13.78 67.33 -14.85
C LYS A 530 13.70 65.99 -15.59
N GLU A 531 14.75 65.60 -16.30
CA GLU A 531 14.82 64.31 -17.02
C GLU A 531 14.78 63.12 -16.04
N LYS A 532 15.56 63.17 -14.96
CA LYS A 532 15.50 62.18 -13.87
C LYS A 532 14.09 62.06 -13.28
N SER A 533 13.41 63.18 -13.02
CA SER A 533 12.04 63.19 -12.51
C SER A 533 11.01 62.61 -13.51
N ILE A 534 11.29 62.67 -14.81
CA ILE A 534 10.48 62.01 -15.84
C ILE A 534 10.77 60.50 -15.85
N LEU A 535 12.04 60.09 -15.79
CA LEU A 535 12.46 58.68 -15.71
C LEU A 535 11.90 57.96 -14.47
N GLU A 536 11.91 58.60 -13.31
CA GLU A 536 11.32 58.05 -12.07
C GLU A 536 9.80 57.85 -12.19
N LYS A 537 9.09 58.78 -12.83
CA LYS A 537 7.65 58.66 -13.13
C LYS A 537 7.35 57.56 -14.15
N VAL A 538 8.19 57.40 -15.17
CA VAL A 538 8.06 56.32 -16.17
C VAL A 538 8.33 54.95 -15.53
N ASN A 539 9.38 54.82 -14.71
CA ASN A 539 9.70 53.56 -14.04
C ASN A 539 8.65 53.15 -13.00
N SER A 540 8.16 54.09 -12.18
CA SER A 540 7.09 53.80 -11.21
C SER A 540 5.77 53.42 -11.89
N ALA A 541 5.37 54.11 -12.97
CA ALA A 541 4.21 53.71 -13.77
C ALA A 541 4.38 52.32 -14.41
N LYS A 542 5.60 52.00 -14.88
CA LYS A 542 5.92 50.71 -15.50
C LYS A 542 5.93 49.57 -14.47
N LEU A 543 6.46 49.79 -13.27
CA LEU A 543 6.38 48.85 -12.14
C LEU A 543 4.92 48.53 -11.79
N ALA A 544 4.10 49.55 -11.53
CA ALA A 544 2.69 49.37 -11.21
C ALA A 544 1.90 48.64 -12.34
N SER A 545 2.29 48.83 -13.60
CA SER A 545 1.71 48.08 -14.73
C SER A 545 2.12 46.59 -14.74
N LEU A 546 3.34 46.28 -14.31
CA LEU A 546 3.88 44.92 -14.25
C LEU A 546 3.31 44.14 -13.06
N GLU A 547 3.23 44.78 -11.89
CA GLU A 547 2.59 44.24 -10.68
C GLU A 547 1.12 43.90 -10.95
N LYS A 548 0.39 44.80 -11.62
CA LYS A 548 -1.00 44.57 -12.01
C LYS A 548 -1.13 43.41 -13.00
N ALA A 549 -0.24 43.31 -13.99
CA ALA A 549 -0.23 42.20 -14.94
C ALA A 549 0.00 40.85 -14.22
N HIS A 550 1.03 40.75 -13.39
CA HIS A 550 1.32 39.54 -12.60
C HIS A 550 0.21 39.18 -11.62
N SER A 551 -0.49 40.16 -11.01
CA SER A 551 -1.70 39.88 -10.23
C SER A 551 -2.77 39.21 -11.09
N THR A 552 -3.12 39.80 -12.24
CA THR A 552 -4.17 39.22 -13.11
C THR A 552 -3.81 37.87 -13.71
N GLU A 553 -2.52 37.63 -13.98
CA GLU A 553 -1.99 36.36 -14.45
C GLU A 553 -2.07 35.29 -13.36
N LYS A 554 -1.67 35.62 -12.13
CA LYS A 554 -1.82 34.76 -10.95
C LYS A 554 -3.29 34.42 -10.70
N ASP A 555 -4.18 35.42 -10.68
CA ASP A 555 -5.62 35.23 -10.47
C ASP A 555 -6.24 34.31 -11.53
N SER A 556 -5.74 34.37 -12.78
CA SER A 556 -6.16 33.50 -13.88
C SER A 556 -5.65 32.06 -13.72
N LEU A 557 -4.38 31.87 -13.32
CA LEU A 557 -3.80 30.56 -13.04
C LEU A 557 -4.47 29.88 -11.85
N GLU A 558 -4.75 30.64 -10.78
CA GLU A 558 -5.42 30.14 -9.58
C GLU A 558 -6.87 29.71 -9.90
N GLN A 559 -7.58 30.46 -10.76
CA GLN A 559 -8.88 30.03 -11.31
C GLN A 559 -8.79 28.82 -12.25
N GLN A 560 -7.70 28.63 -13.00
CA GLN A 560 -7.52 27.45 -13.85
C GLN A 560 -7.30 26.20 -12.99
N HIS A 561 -6.40 26.26 -12.00
CA HIS A 561 -6.14 25.14 -11.10
C HIS A 561 -7.37 24.73 -10.28
N VAL A 562 -8.22 25.67 -9.86
CA VAL A 562 -9.52 25.33 -9.24
C VAL A 562 -10.40 24.55 -10.21
N LYS A 563 -10.55 25.00 -11.46
CA LYS A 563 -11.37 24.29 -12.48
C LYS A 563 -10.82 22.91 -12.83
N GLU A 564 -9.50 22.76 -12.95
CA GLU A 564 -8.84 21.46 -13.16
C GLU A 564 -9.07 20.52 -11.97
N LYS A 565 -8.97 21.02 -10.74
CA LYS A 565 -9.25 20.26 -9.52
C LYS A 565 -10.71 19.81 -9.42
N ASP A 566 -11.65 20.70 -9.73
CA ASP A 566 -13.09 20.40 -9.70
C ASP A 566 -13.48 19.38 -10.79
N ASN A 567 -12.93 19.52 -12.00
CA ASN A 567 -13.08 18.53 -13.08
C ASN A 567 -12.51 17.16 -12.66
N LEU A 568 -11.28 17.12 -12.14
CA LEU A 568 -10.64 15.87 -11.70
C LEU A 568 -11.42 15.21 -10.54
N HIS A 569 -11.96 16.00 -9.61
CA HIS A 569 -12.79 15.47 -8.52
C HIS A 569 -14.11 14.89 -9.04
N LYS A 570 -14.71 15.53 -10.05
CA LYS A 570 -15.90 14.99 -10.74
C LYS A 570 -15.58 13.69 -11.48
N ASP A 571 -14.49 13.64 -12.25
CA ASP A 571 -14.09 12.45 -12.99
C ASP A 571 -13.83 11.25 -12.06
N PHE A 572 -13.19 11.47 -10.90
CA PHE A 572 -13.06 10.46 -9.84
C PHE A 572 -14.41 10.02 -9.25
N SER A 573 -15.36 10.94 -9.07
CA SER A 573 -16.72 10.62 -8.60
C SER A 573 -17.50 9.78 -9.62
N ASP A 574 -17.43 10.14 -10.89
CA ASP A 574 -18.10 9.43 -11.98
C ASP A 574 -17.48 8.02 -12.18
N GLN A 575 -16.14 7.89 -12.13
CA GLN A 575 -15.45 6.59 -12.11
C GLN A 575 -15.86 5.72 -10.91
N LYS A 576 -15.93 6.28 -9.70
CA LYS A 576 -16.37 5.55 -8.51
C LYS A 576 -17.81 5.02 -8.67
N SER A 577 -18.71 5.83 -9.23
CA SER A 577 -20.09 5.41 -9.51
C SER A 577 -20.19 4.30 -10.56
N ILE A 578 -19.26 4.26 -11.53
CA ILE A 578 -19.17 3.16 -12.51
C ILE A 578 -18.70 1.88 -11.83
N LEU A 579 -17.61 1.94 -11.04
CA LEU A 579 -17.09 0.78 -10.29
C LEU A 579 -18.13 0.20 -9.32
N GLU A 580 -18.88 1.04 -8.61
CA GLU A 580 -19.92 0.57 -7.68
C GLU A 580 -21.06 -0.16 -8.39
N LYS A 581 -21.48 0.33 -9.57
CA LYS A 581 -22.50 -0.35 -10.41
C LYS A 581 -21.99 -1.67 -10.96
N GLU A 582 -20.74 -1.72 -11.42
CA GLU A 582 -20.13 -2.92 -11.99
C GLU A 582 -19.88 -4.00 -10.92
N PHE A 583 -19.50 -3.60 -9.70
CA PHE A 583 -19.41 -4.50 -8.54
C PHE A 583 -20.77 -5.07 -8.12
N VAL A 584 -21.83 -4.24 -8.09
CA VAL A 584 -23.20 -4.73 -7.82
C VAL A 584 -23.63 -5.73 -8.88
N LYS A 585 -23.41 -5.44 -10.17
CA LYS A 585 -23.76 -6.36 -11.27
C LYS A 585 -23.02 -7.70 -11.19
N GLN A 586 -21.72 -7.69 -10.86
CA GLN A 586 -20.96 -8.93 -10.64
C GLN A 586 -21.49 -9.73 -9.44
N LYS A 587 -21.90 -9.06 -8.35
CA LYS A 587 -22.52 -9.70 -7.19
C LYS A 587 -23.86 -10.36 -7.56
N GLU A 588 -24.69 -9.70 -8.37
CA GLU A 588 -25.96 -10.24 -8.87
C GLU A 588 -25.76 -11.44 -9.80
N GLU A 589 -24.76 -11.39 -10.69
CA GLU A 589 -24.41 -12.52 -11.58
C GLU A 589 -23.89 -13.74 -10.78
N ILE A 590 -23.07 -13.53 -9.76
CA ILE A 590 -22.59 -14.60 -8.86
C ILE A 590 -23.75 -15.22 -8.06
N LEU A 591 -24.65 -14.40 -7.50
CA LEU A 591 -25.84 -14.89 -6.79
C LEU A 591 -26.75 -15.70 -7.72
N SER A 592 -26.98 -15.22 -8.94
CA SER A 592 -27.75 -15.97 -9.95
C SER A 592 -27.08 -17.29 -10.32
N SER A 593 -25.75 -17.31 -10.47
CA SER A 593 -25.00 -18.55 -10.74
C SER A 593 -25.18 -19.58 -9.61
N HIS A 594 -25.01 -19.17 -8.35
CA HIS A 594 -25.15 -20.08 -7.21
C HIS A 594 -26.58 -20.58 -6.98
N GLU A 595 -27.61 -19.76 -7.22
CA GLU A 595 -29.00 -20.22 -7.12
C GLU A 595 -29.33 -21.26 -8.22
N ASN A 596 -28.81 -21.06 -9.43
CA ASN A 596 -28.91 -22.05 -10.51
C ASN A 596 -28.14 -23.34 -10.18
N GLU A 597 -26.90 -23.25 -9.68
CA GLU A 597 -26.12 -24.42 -9.25
C GLU A 597 -26.87 -25.21 -8.17
N LYS A 598 -27.33 -24.53 -7.12
CA LYS A 598 -28.14 -25.11 -6.03
C LYS A 598 -29.39 -25.83 -6.57
N GLU A 599 -30.15 -25.19 -7.46
CA GLU A 599 -31.35 -25.81 -8.04
C GLU A 599 -31.01 -27.06 -8.87
N THR A 600 -29.88 -27.07 -9.61
CA THR A 600 -29.41 -28.29 -10.30
C THR A 600 -28.93 -29.37 -9.33
N LEU A 601 -28.29 -28.99 -8.22
CA LEU A 601 -27.81 -29.91 -7.18
C LEU A 601 -28.98 -30.58 -6.45
N GLU A 602 -30.02 -29.82 -6.10
CA GLU A 602 -31.26 -30.32 -5.51
C GLU A 602 -31.99 -31.28 -6.48
N LYS A 603 -32.07 -30.94 -7.77
CA LYS A 603 -32.62 -31.81 -8.82
C LYS A 603 -31.81 -33.11 -8.98
N ALA A 604 -30.49 -33.06 -8.82
CA ALA A 604 -29.65 -34.25 -8.81
C ALA A 604 -29.86 -35.10 -7.54
N HIS A 605 -29.91 -34.48 -6.36
CA HIS A 605 -30.16 -35.15 -5.09
C HIS A 605 -31.53 -35.85 -5.06
N ARG A 606 -32.60 -35.21 -5.53
CA ARG A 606 -33.93 -35.83 -5.63
C ARG A 606 -33.91 -37.08 -6.50
N LYS A 607 -33.24 -37.04 -7.67
CA LYS A 607 -33.09 -38.22 -8.55
C LYS A 607 -32.32 -39.35 -7.87
N ALA A 608 -31.19 -39.05 -7.23
CA ALA A 608 -30.40 -40.04 -6.51
C ALA A 608 -31.17 -40.69 -5.34
N ILE A 609 -32.00 -39.92 -4.63
CA ILE A 609 -32.89 -40.45 -3.58
C ILE A 609 -33.97 -41.37 -4.17
N GLU A 610 -34.60 -40.99 -5.29
CA GLU A 610 -35.63 -41.79 -5.95
C GLU A 610 -35.07 -43.09 -6.56
N GLU A 611 -33.86 -43.03 -7.12
CA GLU A 611 -33.15 -44.18 -7.69
C GLU A 611 -32.69 -45.15 -6.59
N ASN A 612 -32.14 -44.64 -5.48
CA ASN A 612 -31.85 -45.44 -4.29
C ASN A 612 -33.12 -46.07 -3.69
N LYS A 613 -34.26 -45.36 -3.65
CA LYS A 613 -35.55 -45.95 -3.21
C LYS A 613 -35.97 -47.13 -4.10
N LYS A 614 -35.79 -47.03 -5.42
CA LYS A 614 -36.10 -48.13 -6.36
C LYS A 614 -35.17 -49.33 -6.17
N ILE A 615 -33.87 -49.10 -5.98
CA ILE A 615 -32.89 -50.16 -5.69
C ILE A 615 -33.20 -50.86 -4.37
N LEU A 616 -33.51 -50.09 -3.31
CA LEU A 616 -33.87 -50.64 -2.00
C LEU A 616 -35.16 -51.47 -2.06
N PHE A 617 -36.19 -50.96 -2.75
CA PHE A 617 -37.45 -51.69 -2.93
C PHE A 617 -37.26 -53.01 -3.68
N ALA A 618 -36.51 -53.00 -4.80
CA ALA A 618 -36.18 -54.20 -5.56
C ALA A 618 -35.41 -55.22 -4.72
N SER A 619 -34.41 -54.77 -3.94
CA SER A 619 -33.68 -55.63 -3.00
C SER A 619 -34.58 -56.23 -1.93
N HIS A 620 -35.60 -55.51 -1.48
CA HIS A 620 -36.54 -55.98 -0.45
C HIS A 620 -37.55 -56.97 -1.02
N THR A 621 -38.04 -56.78 -2.26
CA THR A 621 -38.87 -57.78 -2.95
C THR A 621 -38.10 -59.07 -3.22
N ASP A 622 -36.82 -58.97 -3.63
CA ASP A 622 -35.92 -60.11 -3.82
C ASP A 622 -35.71 -60.93 -2.53
N ALA A 623 -35.60 -60.24 -1.39
CA ALA A 623 -35.45 -60.88 -0.08
C ALA A 623 -36.76 -61.54 0.39
N MET A 624 -37.90 -60.86 0.20
CA MET A 624 -39.24 -61.38 0.50
C MET A 624 -39.55 -62.63 -0.33
N GLU A 625 -39.20 -62.66 -1.62
CA GLU A 625 -39.42 -63.82 -2.48
C GLU A 625 -38.52 -65.01 -2.08
N LYS A 626 -37.27 -64.78 -1.67
CA LYS A 626 -36.40 -65.84 -1.13
C LYS A 626 -36.98 -66.45 0.15
N LEU A 627 -37.36 -65.61 1.12
CA LEU A 627 -38.03 -66.03 2.36
C LEU A 627 -39.33 -66.82 2.10
N ARG A 628 -40.14 -66.38 1.14
CA ARG A 628 -41.38 -67.06 0.75
C ARG A 628 -41.12 -68.45 0.15
N ASN A 629 -40.10 -68.58 -0.70
CA ASN A 629 -39.67 -69.85 -1.28
C ASN A 629 -39.06 -70.81 -0.23
N GLU A 630 -38.36 -70.29 0.79
CA GLU A 630 -37.85 -71.10 1.90
C GLU A 630 -38.97 -71.59 2.82
N LEU A 631 -39.92 -70.71 3.17
CA LEU A 631 -41.10 -71.07 3.95
C LEU A 631 -41.92 -72.16 3.25
N GLN A 632 -42.15 -72.04 1.94
CA GLN A 632 -42.89 -73.03 1.16
C GLN A 632 -42.19 -74.41 1.14
N LYS A 633 -40.85 -74.45 1.07
CA LYS A 633 -40.07 -75.70 1.17
C LYS A 633 -40.15 -76.31 2.57
N SER A 634 -40.14 -75.49 3.61
CA SER A 634 -40.32 -75.97 5.00
C SER A 634 -41.71 -76.59 5.17
N GLN A 635 -42.76 -75.92 4.67
CA GLN A 635 -44.14 -76.40 4.72
C GLN A 635 -44.33 -77.71 3.95
N SER A 636 -43.72 -77.88 2.75
CA SER A 636 -43.80 -79.15 2.02
C SER A 636 -43.09 -80.29 2.76
N ALA A 637 -41.91 -80.03 3.33
CA ALA A 637 -41.15 -81.03 4.10
C ALA A 637 -41.83 -81.39 5.44
N GLU A 638 -42.66 -80.51 5.99
CA GLU A 638 -43.46 -80.77 7.20
C GLU A 638 -44.74 -81.53 6.89
N ALA A 639 -45.43 -81.20 5.79
CA ALA A 639 -46.56 -81.97 5.28
C ALA A 639 -46.17 -83.42 4.92
N GLU A 640 -44.99 -83.62 4.33
CA GLU A 640 -44.43 -84.95 4.03
C GLU A 640 -44.17 -85.76 5.32
N LYS A 641 -43.59 -85.14 6.36
CA LYS A 641 -43.43 -85.77 7.69
C LYS A 641 -44.77 -86.13 8.34
N LEU A 642 -45.78 -85.27 8.25
CA LEU A 642 -47.12 -85.57 8.78
C LEU A 642 -47.74 -86.79 8.07
N LYS A 643 -47.55 -86.89 6.74
CA LYS A 643 -48.03 -88.03 5.94
C LYS A 643 -47.34 -89.33 6.34
N ASP A 644 -46.02 -89.33 6.50
CA ASP A 644 -45.24 -90.46 7.03
C ASP A 644 -45.71 -90.90 8.43
N LEU A 645 -46.04 -89.94 9.31
CA LEU A 645 -46.54 -90.22 10.66
C LEU A 645 -47.95 -90.84 10.61
N TYR A 646 -48.81 -90.34 9.74
CA TYR A 646 -50.16 -90.84 9.52
C TYR A 646 -50.15 -92.26 8.95
N GLU A 647 -49.31 -92.53 7.95
CA GLU A 647 -49.17 -93.88 7.36
C GLU A 647 -48.64 -94.89 8.38
N LYS A 648 -47.71 -94.50 9.27
CA LYS A 648 -47.28 -95.34 10.41
C LYS A 648 -48.41 -95.63 11.39
N SER A 649 -49.18 -94.61 11.79
CA SER A 649 -50.33 -94.77 12.69
C SER A 649 -51.39 -95.71 12.11
N GLN A 650 -51.65 -95.64 10.79
CA GLN A 650 -52.54 -96.58 10.11
C GLN A 650 -51.99 -98.01 10.12
N GLN A 651 -50.68 -98.21 9.90
CA GLN A 651 -50.05 -99.53 10.00
C GLN A 651 -50.10 -100.12 11.42
N GLU A 652 -49.89 -99.31 12.46
CA GLU A 652 -50.03 -99.75 13.85
C GLU A 652 -51.46 -100.15 14.20
N ASN A 653 -52.47 -99.38 13.75
CA ASN A 653 -53.88 -99.74 13.93
C ASN A 653 -54.24 -101.06 13.23
N ILE A 654 -53.78 -101.28 12.00
CA ILE A 654 -53.97 -102.57 11.28
C ILE A 654 -53.30 -103.72 12.04
N ALA A 655 -52.08 -103.53 12.55
CA ALA A 655 -51.38 -104.52 13.35
C ALA A 655 -52.05 -104.80 14.71
N LEU A 656 -52.72 -103.80 15.30
CA LEU A 656 -53.47 -103.94 16.55
C LEU A 656 -54.79 -104.70 16.35
N SER A 657 -55.55 -104.36 15.31
CA SER A 657 -56.76 -105.11 14.91
C SER A 657 -56.45 -106.59 14.67
N ARG A 658 -55.35 -106.90 13.98
CA ARG A 658 -54.90 -108.29 13.75
C ARG A 658 -54.57 -109.04 15.04
N LYS A 659 -54.02 -108.36 16.06
CA LYS A 659 -53.81 -108.95 17.39
C LYS A 659 -55.13 -109.22 18.13
N PHE A 660 -56.14 -108.36 17.95
CA PHE A 660 -57.48 -108.62 18.48
C PHE A 660 -58.17 -109.79 17.77
N GLU A 661 -58.05 -109.90 16.44
CA GLU A 661 -58.53 -111.08 15.69
C GLU A 661 -57.89 -112.38 16.19
N GLU A 662 -56.57 -112.39 16.44
CA GLU A 662 -55.87 -113.54 17.03
C GLU A 662 -56.30 -113.86 18.47
N GLN A 663 -56.76 -112.87 19.25
CA GLN A 663 -57.33 -113.10 20.58
C GLN A 663 -58.76 -113.66 20.50
N VAL A 664 -59.60 -113.13 19.61
CA VAL A 664 -60.95 -113.65 19.35
C VAL A 664 -60.88 -115.10 18.88
N ALA A 665 -60.02 -115.44 17.92
CA ALA A 665 -59.85 -116.81 17.44
C ALA A 665 -59.40 -117.79 18.55
N LYS A 666 -58.61 -117.35 19.53
CA LYS A 666 -58.25 -118.15 20.71
C LYS A 666 -59.45 -118.37 21.62
N LEU A 667 -60.19 -117.32 21.97
CA LEU A 667 -61.39 -117.39 22.79
C LEU A 667 -62.52 -118.22 22.14
N GLU A 668 -62.64 -118.19 20.82
CA GLU A 668 -63.54 -119.08 20.07
C GLU A 668 -63.12 -120.55 20.18
N SER A 669 -61.81 -120.85 20.12
CA SER A 669 -61.30 -122.21 20.31
C SER A 669 -61.54 -122.73 21.73
N GLU A 670 -61.43 -121.88 22.74
CA GLU A 670 -61.71 -122.23 24.14
C GLU A 670 -63.22 -122.44 24.37
N ASN A 671 -64.08 -121.59 23.79
CA ASN A 671 -65.53 -121.80 23.79
C ASN A 671 -65.95 -123.12 23.10
N LYS A 672 -65.26 -123.50 22.02
CA LYS A 672 -65.48 -124.79 21.33
C LYS A 672 -65.14 -125.97 22.24
N ASN A 673 -64.03 -125.88 22.97
CA ASN A 673 -63.61 -126.89 23.95
C ASN A 673 -64.54 -126.95 25.19
N LEU A 674 -65.07 -125.81 25.65
CA LEU A 674 -66.07 -125.75 26.72
C LEU A 674 -67.41 -126.37 26.29
N THR A 675 -67.87 -126.05 25.07
CA THR A 675 -69.09 -126.63 24.48
C THR A 675 -69.00 -128.16 24.37
N GLN A 676 -67.85 -128.71 23.97
CA GLN A 676 -67.64 -130.16 23.95
C GLN A 676 -67.66 -130.81 25.34
N LYS A 677 -67.22 -130.11 26.40
CA LYS A 677 -67.29 -130.64 27.78
C LYS A 677 -68.73 -130.67 28.31
N LEU A 678 -69.56 -129.67 27.98
CA LEU A 678 -70.97 -129.65 28.39
C LEU A 678 -71.78 -130.81 27.79
N GLN A 679 -71.53 -131.19 26.53
CA GLN A 679 -72.27 -132.27 25.86
C GLN A 679 -72.01 -133.69 26.42
N LEU A 680 -71.06 -133.86 27.35
CA LEU A 680 -70.76 -135.14 28.00
C LEU A 680 -71.26 -135.25 29.46
N GLY A 681 -71.87 -134.20 30.02
CA GLY A 681 -72.25 -134.17 31.45
C GLY A 681 -73.66 -134.67 31.80
N GLU A 682 -74.68 -134.41 30.98
CA GLU A 682 -76.08 -134.46 31.43
C GLU A 682 -76.78 -135.81 31.20
N LYS A 683 -76.39 -136.86 31.95
CA LYS A 683 -77.08 -138.17 31.95
C LYS A 683 -77.32 -138.84 33.33
N SER A 684 -77.47 -138.06 34.41
CA SER A 684 -78.00 -138.50 35.73
C SER A 684 -77.99 -137.35 36.76
N LYS A 685 -78.82 -137.25 37.81
CA LYS A 685 -80.20 -137.69 38.14
C LYS A 685 -80.59 -137.04 39.50
N ASP A 686 -81.83 -136.56 39.64
CA ASP A 686 -82.57 -136.13 40.85
C ASP A 686 -81.93 -135.98 42.27
N LYS A 687 -82.00 -134.73 42.83
CA LYS A 687 -82.47 -134.33 44.21
C LYS A 687 -81.70 -134.79 45.50
N PRO A 688 -81.90 -134.15 46.70
CA PRO A 688 -82.44 -132.81 47.06
C PRO A 688 -81.66 -132.01 48.17
N THR A 689 -82.15 -130.78 48.47
CA THR A 689 -82.13 -130.04 49.78
C THR A 689 -80.85 -129.47 50.47
N VAL A 690 -80.84 -128.12 50.61
CA VAL A 690 -80.68 -127.30 51.84
C VAL A 690 -79.31 -126.66 52.25
N ASP A 691 -79.43 -125.36 52.59
CA ASP A 691 -78.63 -124.40 53.40
C ASP A 691 -77.25 -123.83 52.99
N MET A 692 -77.21 -122.47 52.96
CA MET A 692 -76.28 -121.49 53.59
C MET A 692 -74.74 -121.63 53.40
N VAL A 693 -73.88 -120.58 53.34
CA VAL A 693 -73.86 -119.08 53.44
C VAL A 693 -72.42 -118.65 53.00
N PRO A 694 -72.01 -117.37 52.70
CA PRO A 694 -72.53 -116.08 53.16
C PRO A 694 -72.77 -115.00 52.07
N LYS A 695 -73.26 -113.84 52.51
CA LYS A 695 -73.03 -112.55 51.82
C LYS A 695 -71.71 -111.97 52.34
N SER A 696 -70.68 -111.92 51.51
CA SER A 696 -69.41 -111.21 51.79
C SER A 696 -68.97 -110.48 50.51
N ASP A 697 -68.85 -111.25 49.43
CA ASP A 697 -68.31 -110.86 48.13
C ASP A 697 -69.10 -109.73 47.42
N LEU A 698 -70.30 -109.38 47.93
CA LEU A 698 -71.11 -108.28 47.42
C LEU A 698 -70.68 -106.92 47.98
N ASP A 699 -70.20 -106.88 49.23
CA ASP A 699 -69.76 -105.64 49.88
C ASP A 699 -68.33 -105.29 49.43
N ASP A 700 -67.45 -106.29 49.22
CA ASP A 700 -66.13 -106.10 48.59
C ASP A 700 -66.26 -105.57 47.15
N LEU A 701 -67.27 -106.01 46.40
CA LEU A 701 -67.56 -105.50 45.05
C LEU A 701 -68.09 -104.06 45.09
N MET A 702 -68.85 -103.67 46.13
CA MET A 702 -69.24 -102.27 46.37
C MET A 702 -68.06 -101.40 46.80
N LEU A 703 -67.10 -101.95 47.55
CA LEU A 703 -65.87 -101.26 47.92
C LEU A 703 -65.03 -100.94 46.67
N LEU A 704 -64.86 -101.91 45.77
CA LEU A 704 -64.20 -101.74 44.47
C LEU A 704 -64.90 -100.72 43.56
N LEU A 705 -66.24 -100.64 43.58
CA LEU A 705 -66.97 -99.58 42.86
C LEU A 705 -66.71 -98.18 43.45
N ASN A 706 -66.68 -98.04 44.77
CA ASN A 706 -66.36 -96.78 45.43
C ASN A 706 -64.91 -96.33 45.14
N ASP A 707 -63.94 -97.25 45.18
CA ASP A 707 -62.55 -96.96 44.82
C ASP A 707 -62.40 -96.55 43.35
N LEU A 708 -63.16 -97.18 42.45
CA LEU A 708 -63.20 -96.78 41.03
C LEU A 708 -63.76 -95.37 40.83
N ASP A 709 -64.86 -95.00 41.50
CA ASP A 709 -65.42 -93.64 41.41
C ASP A 709 -64.60 -92.58 42.19
N GLU A 710 -63.87 -92.98 43.25
CA GLU A 710 -62.82 -92.18 43.90
C GLU A 710 -61.67 -91.90 42.91
N GLN A 711 -61.17 -92.91 42.18
CA GLN A 711 -60.16 -92.71 41.14
C GLN A 711 -60.69 -91.84 40.00
N LYS A 712 -61.94 -92.05 39.55
CA LYS A 712 -62.63 -91.19 38.57
C LYS A 712 -62.68 -89.73 39.02
N LYS A 713 -62.99 -89.47 40.30
CA LYS A 713 -62.94 -88.13 40.92
C LYS A 713 -61.52 -87.58 40.99
N LYS A 714 -60.50 -88.39 41.26
CA LYS A 714 -59.08 -87.99 41.29
C LYS A 714 -58.59 -87.59 39.89
N TYR A 715 -58.85 -88.39 38.85
CA TYR A 715 -58.56 -88.03 37.46
C TYR A 715 -59.33 -86.79 37.00
N LYS A 716 -60.63 -86.67 37.32
CA LYS A 716 -61.42 -85.47 36.98
C LYS A 716 -60.90 -84.20 37.69
N LYS A 717 -60.33 -84.32 38.90
CA LYS A 717 -59.64 -83.22 39.60
C LYS A 717 -58.23 -82.94 39.10
N GLN A 718 -57.54 -83.90 38.47
CA GLN A 718 -56.26 -83.67 37.80
C GLN A 718 -56.45 -82.93 36.48
N LEU A 719 -57.47 -83.31 35.68
CA LEU A 719 -57.87 -82.58 34.48
C LEU A 719 -58.29 -81.13 34.81
N LEU A 720 -59.08 -80.92 35.87
CA LEU A 720 -59.43 -79.57 36.39
C LEU A 720 -58.25 -78.78 36.98
N LYS A 721 -57.03 -79.36 37.06
CA LYS A 721 -55.82 -78.67 37.53
C LYS A 721 -54.82 -78.33 36.42
N LEU A 722 -55.11 -78.71 35.17
CA LEU A 722 -54.21 -78.50 34.02
C LEU A 722 -54.82 -77.63 32.89
N GLY A 723 -56.03 -77.10 33.07
CA GLY A 723 -56.42 -75.78 32.55
C GLY A 723 -56.51 -75.59 31.02
N ALA A 724 -57.24 -76.46 30.31
CA ALA A 724 -57.68 -76.34 28.91
C ALA A 724 -58.72 -77.45 28.61
N ASP A 725 -59.82 -77.32 27.85
CA ASP A 725 -60.58 -76.17 27.30
C ASP A 725 -62.11 -76.50 27.52
N VAL A 726 -63.18 -76.20 26.74
CA VAL A 726 -63.59 -75.55 25.46
C VAL A 726 -65.12 -75.22 25.65
N THR A 727 -65.92 -74.50 24.83
CA THR A 727 -65.86 -73.88 23.48
C THR A 727 -66.86 -72.67 23.42
N ASP A 728 -66.97 -71.98 22.28
CA ASP A 728 -68.14 -71.26 21.67
C ASP A 728 -69.01 -70.30 22.54
N SER A 729 -69.25 -69.04 22.14
CA SER A 729 -70.09 -68.68 20.99
C SER A 729 -69.80 -67.29 20.36
N GLU A 730 -70.53 -66.95 19.29
CA GLU A 730 -70.57 -65.67 18.56
C GLU A 730 -71.16 -64.50 19.42
N ASP A 731 -70.85 -63.22 19.11
CA ASP A 731 -71.74 -62.27 18.37
C ASP A 731 -71.10 -60.85 18.20
N ASP A 732 -71.74 -59.95 17.42
CA ASP A 732 -71.26 -58.62 16.94
C ASP A 732 -71.47 -57.40 17.89
N SER A 733 -70.67 -56.33 17.70
CA SER A 733 -70.97 -54.87 17.84
C SER A 733 -69.66 -54.06 17.61
N GLU A 734 -69.53 -53.17 16.62
CA GLU A 734 -70.14 -51.83 16.38
C GLU A 734 -69.35 -50.65 16.99
N ASP A 735 -69.13 -49.65 16.12
CA ASP A 735 -68.66 -48.25 16.19
C ASP A 735 -68.19 -47.59 17.52
N ASP A 736 -67.16 -46.75 17.42
CA ASP A 736 -67.35 -45.28 17.41
C ASP A 736 -66.12 -44.55 16.84
N ASP A 737 -66.34 -43.37 16.25
CA ASP A 737 -65.30 -42.44 15.75
C ASP A 737 -64.73 -41.57 16.89
N ASP A 738 -63.61 -40.87 16.63
CA ASP A 738 -63.45 -39.45 17.01
C ASP A 738 -62.20 -38.84 16.32
N GLU A 739 -62.43 -37.80 15.51
CA GLU A 739 -61.40 -36.85 15.06
C GLU A 739 -61.41 -35.64 16.01
N GLU A 740 -60.26 -35.03 16.32
CA GLU A 740 -60.10 -33.57 16.15
C GLU A 740 -58.63 -33.11 16.22
N GLU A 741 -58.42 -31.83 15.84
CA GLU A 741 -57.12 -31.22 15.57
C GLU A 741 -56.52 -30.47 16.79
N GLY A 742 -55.36 -29.84 16.58
CA GLY A 742 -54.69 -29.04 17.61
C GLY A 742 -53.45 -28.32 17.10
N ASP A 743 -53.62 -27.33 16.22
CA ASP A 743 -52.62 -26.29 15.96
C ASP A 743 -52.38 -25.44 17.23
N ASP A 744 -51.13 -25.03 17.46
CA ASP A 744 -50.82 -23.66 17.94
C ASP A 744 -49.39 -23.25 17.53
N GLU A 745 -49.10 -21.96 17.62
CA GLU A 745 -48.02 -21.27 16.89
C GLU A 745 -46.61 -21.44 17.50
N GLY A 746 -45.58 -21.07 16.72
CA GLY A 746 -44.17 -21.10 17.16
C GLY A 746 -43.73 -19.80 17.84
N ASP A 747 -42.41 -19.60 18.02
CA ASP A 747 -41.82 -18.25 17.85
C ASP A 747 -40.27 -18.22 17.74
N GLU A 748 -39.78 -17.01 17.43
CA GLU A 748 -38.47 -16.37 17.66
C GLU A 748 -37.21 -16.67 16.79
N ASP A 749 -36.55 -15.56 16.44
CA ASP A 749 -35.30 -15.41 15.69
C ASP A 749 -34.02 -15.77 16.50
N GLY A 750 -32.91 -16.06 15.80
CA GLY A 750 -31.72 -16.67 16.43
C GLY A 750 -30.32 -16.33 15.89
N ASN A 751 -30.12 -15.18 15.24
CA ASN A 751 -28.82 -14.62 14.78
C ASN A 751 -28.10 -15.32 13.59
#